data_AF-A0A7X0VI21-F1
#
_entry.id   AF-A0A7X0VI21-F1
#
_cell.length_a   1.000
_cell.length_b   1.000
_cell.length_c   1.000
_cell.angle_alpha   90.00
_cell.angle_beta   90.00
_cell.angle_gamma   90.00
#
_symmetry.space_group_name_H-M   'P 1'
#
loop_
_entity.id
_entity.type
_entity.pdbx_description
1 polymer ?
#
loop_
_entity_poly.entity_id
_entity_poly.type
_entity_poly.pdbx_seq_one_letter_code
_entity_poly.pdbx_strand_id
1 'polypeptide(L)'
;MKTSDIGIAPLEQAEAAKRYAEALRRMASQAAQAGDATQAGKFEELAEKLEAGVLTIAFCGHFSAGKSTLVNALCGERLLPSSPIPTSANVVTIRNGKPGAHVVFRGADGSVKETPDLPVEQLSAFAVDGEGVAAIDVSYPVPLLGDRMALVDTPGVDSTDGAHRAATESALHLADVVFYVTDYNHVLSEVNFRFLRTLHQWGKPTYVIVNQVDKHRESEVSFAAFREGIRTAMQAWRIEPAGLLFLSLREPGHPLSQQGELVRIMEALKPLTEPLMLHSAARSARYLAEEHRACLRQTNAEAREGLLAELGGGEALAALERKRAELEQAIAAVESAGERDMARWKEEVDRLLGNANLTPAETREKAREMLESLQPGFKVGWLGSGAKTETERERRLEALAADFNAQAAANLHNHVRDLLRREAKAAGWEGAEREAELERSFPAADTAWLKARVKPGAGADGQATLNYAAETSAEWKAQVRKAALRLLGELDGRKSPARAAEAASLHDELARLGGQEAVAARLRDMDAAERAAEAALLALLPGEDEASAIALPSPHPVQAAAAAAERGARADARPAEPSAISRLADVAASSAAASASDVSPIGAPTGAAELLAQAEALIRPIPQLRKQADSLAAKAEQLRQSRFTIALFGAFSAGKSSFANALVGLPALPVSPNPTTATINRIVAPTADAPHGSAMIAMKTPEAMREDLAHSLERLGVDPAAVRGAADDAAALLALSKRMTPDDIHPRGRPHLAFLRAAAGGWARYGEKLGTHFLAGEAEYRRYVAEEE
;
A
#
# COMPACT_ATOMS: atom_id res chain seq x y z
N MET A 1 2.17 39.82 -5.19
CA MET A 1 1.68 39.34 -6.49
C MET A 1 0.22 39.01 -6.31
N LYS A 2 -0.65 39.55 -7.18
CA LYS A 2 -2.11 39.52 -7.05
C LYS A 2 -2.64 38.09 -6.94
N THR A 3 -3.44 37.82 -5.90
CA THR A 3 -4.37 36.70 -5.81
C THR A 3 -5.39 36.82 -6.93
N SER A 4 -5.21 36.04 -8.00
CA SER A 4 -6.14 35.95 -9.11
C SER A 4 -7.34 35.09 -8.70
N ASP A 5 -8.52 35.65 -8.97
CA ASP A 5 -9.84 35.04 -8.87
C ASP A 5 -9.86 33.60 -9.42
N ILE A 6 -10.07 32.63 -8.53
CA ILE A 6 -10.63 31.31 -8.86
C ILE A 6 -11.84 31.17 -7.95
N GLY A 7 -12.93 31.82 -8.33
CA GLY A 7 -14.21 31.75 -7.65
C GLY A 7 -15.29 31.66 -8.70
N ILE A 8 -15.73 30.43 -8.99
CA ILE A 8 -16.97 30.16 -9.71
C ILE A 8 -18.07 31.03 -9.10
N ALA A 9 -18.89 31.70 -9.92
CA ALA A 9 -19.86 32.67 -9.41
C ALA A 9 -20.90 31.98 -8.50
N PRO A 10 -21.47 32.64 -7.47
CA PRO A 10 -22.41 32.01 -6.54
C PRO A 10 -23.64 31.36 -7.20
N LEU A 11 -24.06 31.86 -8.36
CA LEU A 11 -25.13 31.26 -9.19
C LEU A 11 -24.72 29.92 -9.82
N GLU A 12 -23.48 29.82 -10.30
CA GLU A 12 -22.93 28.59 -10.88
C GLU A 12 -22.70 27.51 -9.80
N GLN A 13 -22.37 27.92 -8.57
CA GLN A 13 -22.20 26.99 -7.43
C GLN A 13 -23.53 26.40 -6.95
N ALA A 14 -24.61 27.20 -6.88
CA ALA A 14 -25.95 26.72 -6.54
C ALA A 14 -26.52 25.77 -7.62
N GLU A 15 -26.20 26.02 -8.89
CA GLU A 15 -26.58 25.14 -10.00
C GLU A 15 -25.79 23.83 -9.99
N ALA A 16 -24.50 23.87 -9.61
CA ALA A 16 -23.69 22.68 -9.40
C ALA A 16 -24.23 21.80 -8.27
N ALA A 17 -24.63 22.39 -7.13
CA ALA A 17 -25.22 21.65 -6.01
C ALA A 17 -26.50 20.90 -6.42
N LYS A 18 -27.38 21.55 -7.20
CA LYS A 18 -28.58 20.89 -7.75
C LYS A 18 -28.24 19.74 -8.69
N ARG A 19 -27.28 19.92 -9.61
CA ARG A 19 -26.83 18.85 -10.52
C ARG A 19 -26.28 17.64 -9.76
N TYR A 20 -25.50 17.86 -8.71
CA TYR A 20 -25.00 16.79 -7.86
C TYR A 20 -26.14 16.10 -7.09
N ALA A 21 -27.09 16.83 -6.53
CA ALA A 21 -28.24 16.25 -5.82
C ALA A 21 -29.10 15.39 -6.76
N GLU A 22 -29.36 15.84 -7.98
CA GLU A 22 -30.07 15.06 -9.00
C GLU A 22 -29.31 13.79 -9.38
N ALA A 23 -27.98 13.87 -9.53
CA ALA A 23 -27.15 12.70 -9.80
C ALA A 23 -27.21 11.68 -8.65
N LEU A 24 -27.15 12.14 -7.40
CA LEU A 24 -27.26 11.30 -6.21
C LEU A 24 -28.61 10.59 -6.13
N ARG A 25 -29.73 11.26 -6.40
CA ARG A 25 -31.06 10.62 -6.46
C ARG A 25 -31.15 9.57 -7.56
N ARG A 26 -30.49 9.78 -8.71
CA ARG A 26 -30.40 8.75 -9.77
C ARG A 26 -29.56 7.55 -9.32
N MET A 27 -28.45 7.79 -8.62
CA MET A 27 -27.65 6.71 -8.01
C MET A 27 -28.46 5.93 -6.98
N ALA A 28 -29.24 6.62 -6.13
CA ALA A 28 -30.15 6.00 -5.17
C ALA A 28 -31.16 5.07 -5.86
N SER A 29 -31.78 5.54 -6.95
CA SER A 29 -32.73 4.74 -7.74
C SER A 29 -32.07 3.50 -8.35
N GLN A 30 -30.86 3.62 -8.90
CA GLN A 30 -30.13 2.46 -9.46
C GLN A 30 -29.74 1.44 -8.39
N ALA A 31 -29.23 1.89 -7.23
CA ALA A 31 -28.92 1.01 -6.11
C ALA A 31 -30.17 0.27 -5.60
N ALA A 32 -31.31 0.97 -5.49
CA ALA A 32 -32.58 0.37 -5.08
C ALA A 32 -33.08 -0.68 -6.09
N GLN A 33 -32.96 -0.42 -7.40
CA GLN A 33 -33.32 -1.38 -8.46
C GLN A 33 -32.45 -2.64 -8.42
N ALA A 34 -31.19 -2.51 -7.97
CA ALA A 34 -30.28 -3.63 -7.75
C ALA A 34 -30.50 -4.36 -6.41
N GLY A 35 -31.51 -3.95 -5.62
CA GLY A 35 -31.84 -4.58 -4.33
C GLY A 35 -31.06 -4.03 -3.12
N ASP A 36 -30.27 -2.97 -3.30
CA ASP A 36 -29.47 -2.36 -2.24
C ASP A 36 -30.19 -1.14 -1.63
N ALA A 37 -31.17 -1.43 -0.77
CA ALA A 37 -31.93 -0.39 -0.07
C ALA A 37 -31.07 0.45 0.89
N THR A 38 -29.96 -0.10 1.38
CA THR A 38 -29.11 0.59 2.36
C THR A 38 -28.31 1.70 1.68
N GLN A 39 -27.62 1.40 0.59
CA GLN A 39 -26.87 2.44 -0.13
C GLN A 39 -27.82 3.42 -0.83
N ALA A 40 -28.97 2.95 -1.31
CA ALA A 40 -30.00 3.83 -1.85
C ALA A 40 -30.43 4.91 -0.84
N GLY A 41 -30.70 4.53 0.42
CA GLY A 41 -31.02 5.48 1.48
C GLY A 41 -29.90 6.50 1.73
N LYS A 42 -28.64 6.06 1.77
CA LYS A 42 -27.49 6.95 1.99
C LYS A 42 -27.26 7.93 0.84
N PHE A 43 -27.50 7.52 -0.40
CA PHE A 43 -27.46 8.43 -1.55
C PHE A 43 -28.55 9.50 -1.44
N GLU A 44 -29.74 9.14 -0.97
CA GLU A 44 -30.85 10.06 -0.75
C GLU A 44 -30.53 11.06 0.37
N GLU A 45 -30.05 10.59 1.52
CA GLU A 45 -29.62 11.43 2.65
C GLU A 45 -28.54 12.45 2.20
N LEU A 46 -27.60 12.03 1.34
CA LEU A 46 -26.57 12.91 0.79
C LEU A 46 -27.15 13.96 -0.17
N ALA A 47 -28.16 13.62 -0.96
CA ALA A 47 -28.84 14.55 -1.86
C ALA A 47 -29.61 15.62 -1.07
N GLU A 48 -30.39 15.19 -0.07
CA GLU A 48 -31.14 16.09 0.82
C GLU A 48 -30.23 17.06 1.57
N LYS A 49 -29.10 16.56 2.07
CA LYS A 49 -28.10 17.39 2.73
C LYS A 49 -27.52 18.45 1.78
N LEU A 50 -27.23 18.08 0.54
CA LEU A 50 -26.67 19.01 -0.44
C LEU A 50 -27.67 20.12 -0.79
N GLU A 51 -28.95 19.77 -0.93
CA GLU A 51 -30.05 20.73 -1.14
C GLU A 51 -30.27 21.65 0.05
N ALA A 52 -30.07 21.15 1.28
CA ALA A 52 -30.16 21.96 2.50
C ALA A 52 -29.06 23.04 2.60
N GLY A 53 -27.94 22.90 1.86
CA GLY A 53 -26.89 23.92 1.81
C GLY A 53 -26.14 24.11 3.15
N VAL A 54 -26.10 23.07 3.99
CA VAL A 54 -25.46 23.11 5.32
C VAL A 54 -24.13 22.35 5.30
N LEU A 55 -23.05 23.03 5.71
CA LEU A 55 -21.74 22.43 5.94
C LEU A 55 -21.75 21.62 7.25
N THR A 56 -21.58 20.31 7.14
CA THR A 56 -21.61 19.40 8.28
C THR A 56 -20.20 19.13 8.79
N ILE A 57 -19.94 19.50 10.04
CA ILE A 57 -18.67 19.25 10.74
C ILE A 57 -18.85 18.12 11.75
N ALA A 58 -18.22 16.97 11.50
CA ALA A 58 -18.30 15.82 12.40
C ALA A 58 -17.14 15.80 13.41
N PHE A 59 -17.45 15.53 14.67
CA PHE A 59 -16.51 15.24 15.74
C PHE A 59 -16.52 13.73 16.03
N CYS A 60 -15.40 13.07 15.74
CA CYS A 60 -15.24 11.62 15.93
C CYS A 60 -13.93 11.30 16.67
N GLY A 61 -13.78 10.07 17.17
CA GLY A 61 -12.59 9.67 17.94
C GLY A 61 -12.86 8.70 19.10
N HIS A 62 -11.81 8.34 19.84
CA HIS A 62 -11.88 7.35 20.92
C HIS A 62 -12.89 7.72 22.01
N PHE A 63 -13.37 6.71 22.72
CA PHE A 63 -14.18 6.90 23.89
C PHE A 63 -13.42 7.71 24.97
N SER A 64 -14.10 8.59 25.71
CA SER A 64 -13.44 9.46 26.72
C SER A 64 -12.34 10.43 26.23
N ALA A 65 -12.16 10.63 24.91
CA ALA A 65 -11.24 11.62 24.35
C ALA A 65 -11.68 13.09 24.59
N GLY A 66 -12.93 13.31 25.05
CA GLY A 66 -13.50 14.63 25.34
C GLY A 66 -14.24 15.28 24.17
N LYS A 67 -14.80 14.49 23.24
CA LYS A 67 -15.59 14.95 22.08
C LYS A 67 -16.79 15.81 22.49
N SER A 68 -17.72 15.25 23.26
CA SER A 68 -18.93 15.96 23.71
C SER A 68 -18.60 17.15 24.60
N THR A 69 -17.51 17.08 25.39
CA THR A 69 -16.98 18.23 26.15
C THR A 69 -16.49 19.35 25.23
N LEU A 70 -15.80 19.01 24.13
CA LEU A 70 -15.35 19.98 23.13
C LEU A 70 -16.54 20.61 22.40
N VAL A 71 -17.52 19.80 22.00
CA VAL A 71 -18.75 20.28 21.35
C VAL A 71 -19.50 21.26 22.26
N ASN A 72 -19.71 20.91 23.53
CA ASN A 72 -20.31 21.81 24.51
C ASN A 72 -19.52 23.12 24.67
N ALA A 73 -18.18 23.05 24.69
CA ALA A 73 -17.33 24.25 24.77
C ALA A 73 -17.48 25.17 23.54
N LEU A 74 -17.66 24.60 22.35
CA LEU A 74 -17.92 25.35 21.12
C LEU A 74 -19.33 25.94 21.07
N CYS A 75 -20.32 25.25 21.64
CA CYS A 75 -21.69 25.73 21.77
C CYS A 75 -21.85 26.82 22.84
N GLY A 76 -20.93 26.91 23.80
CA GLY A 76 -21.01 27.83 24.93
C GLY A 76 -21.96 27.38 26.06
N GLU A 77 -22.59 26.20 25.92
CA GLU A 77 -23.54 25.64 26.88
C GLU A 77 -23.40 24.11 26.94
N ARG A 78 -23.82 23.49 28.05
CA ARG A 78 -23.79 22.02 28.21
C ARG A 78 -25.01 21.36 27.59
N LEU A 79 -24.99 21.18 26.27
CA LEU A 79 -26.08 20.55 25.51
C LEU A 79 -26.02 19.01 25.53
N LEU A 80 -24.81 18.46 25.49
CA LEU A 80 -24.57 17.01 25.42
C LEU A 80 -24.09 16.46 26.78
N PRO A 81 -24.45 15.22 27.14
CA PRO A 81 -23.89 14.56 28.31
C PRO A 81 -22.37 14.39 28.14
N SER A 82 -21.60 14.71 29.18
CA SER A 82 -20.14 14.55 29.21
C SER A 82 -19.75 13.60 30.35
N SER A 83 -20.05 12.32 30.17
CA SER A 83 -19.73 11.25 31.12
C SER A 83 -18.66 10.31 30.54
N PRO A 84 -17.73 9.76 31.36
CA PRO A 84 -16.81 8.70 30.96
C PRO A 84 -17.48 7.32 30.85
N ILE A 85 -18.82 7.25 30.78
CA ILE A 85 -19.62 6.02 30.62
C ILE A 85 -20.19 6.02 29.20
N PRO A 86 -20.21 4.88 28.46
CA PRO A 86 -20.71 4.82 27.08
C PRO A 86 -22.05 5.55 26.92
N THR A 87 -22.05 6.61 26.10
CA THR A 87 -23.29 7.23 25.64
C THR A 87 -23.88 6.35 24.54
N SER A 88 -25.21 6.31 24.41
CA SER A 88 -25.92 5.49 23.43
C SER A 88 -25.45 5.75 21.98
N ALA A 89 -25.71 4.81 21.07
CA ALA A 89 -25.28 4.84 19.66
C ALA A 89 -26.04 5.88 18.80
N ASN A 90 -26.18 7.10 19.32
CA ASN A 90 -26.99 8.15 18.73
C ASN A 90 -26.07 9.17 18.05
N VAL A 91 -26.45 9.62 16.85
CA VAL A 91 -25.80 10.74 16.18
C VAL A 91 -26.50 12.02 16.61
N VAL A 92 -25.77 13.01 17.13
CA VAL A 92 -26.36 14.28 17.57
C VAL A 92 -25.91 15.41 16.67
N THR A 93 -26.86 16.05 15.97
CA THR A 93 -26.62 17.19 15.10
C THR A 93 -27.02 18.48 15.81
N ILE A 94 -26.15 19.48 15.87
CA ILE A 94 -26.41 20.79 16.49
C ILE A 94 -26.35 21.87 15.41
N ARG A 95 -27.39 22.71 15.32
CA ARG A 95 -27.51 23.83 14.38
C ARG A 95 -27.78 25.13 15.12
N ASN A 96 -27.38 26.25 14.52
CA ASN A 96 -27.72 27.57 15.03
C ASN A 96 -29.23 27.84 14.85
N GLY A 97 -29.93 28.20 15.92
CA GLY A 97 -31.35 28.50 15.84
C GLY A 97 -32.02 28.72 17.18
N LYS A 98 -33.36 28.70 17.21
CA LYS A 98 -34.13 28.79 18.45
C LYS A 98 -33.95 27.50 19.26
N PRO A 99 -33.81 27.55 20.60
CA PRO A 99 -33.73 26.36 21.44
C PRO A 99 -34.88 25.39 21.17
N GLY A 100 -34.54 24.17 20.73
CA GLY A 100 -35.48 23.09 20.45
C GLY A 100 -34.73 21.83 20.04
N ALA A 101 -35.37 20.67 20.17
CA ALA A 101 -34.80 19.41 19.78
C ALA A 101 -35.83 18.45 19.19
N HIS A 102 -35.39 17.72 18.17
CA HIS A 102 -36.14 16.67 17.51
C HIS A 102 -35.39 15.34 17.68
N VAL A 103 -36.08 14.30 18.14
CA VAL A 103 -35.51 12.95 18.28
C VAL A 103 -36.11 12.03 17.24
N VAL A 104 -35.24 11.36 16.49
CA VAL A 104 -35.57 10.37 15.47
C VAL A 104 -35.33 8.99 16.04
N PHE A 105 -36.40 8.21 16.19
CA PHE A 105 -36.36 6.80 16.61
C PHE A 105 -36.36 5.90 15.39
N ARG A 106 -35.55 4.84 15.40
CA ARG A 106 -35.54 3.79 14.36
C ARG A 106 -35.88 2.46 15.01
N GLY A 107 -37.06 1.92 14.67
CA GLY A 107 -37.52 0.61 15.10
C GLY A 107 -36.72 -0.53 14.46
N ALA A 108 -36.75 -1.71 15.08
CA ALA A 108 -36.07 -2.92 14.59
C ALA A 108 -36.63 -3.43 13.24
N ASP A 109 -37.84 -2.97 12.86
CA ASP A 109 -38.51 -3.22 11.59
C ASP A 109 -38.16 -2.18 10.50
N GLY A 110 -37.29 -1.22 10.80
CA GLY A 110 -36.93 -0.11 9.92
C GLY A 110 -37.92 1.06 9.95
N SER A 111 -38.95 1.03 10.79
CA SER A 111 -39.87 2.15 10.96
C SER A 111 -39.17 3.35 11.60
N VAL A 112 -39.38 4.55 11.05
CA VAL A 112 -38.86 5.81 11.59
C VAL A 112 -39.99 6.54 12.30
N LYS A 113 -39.78 6.91 13.56
CA LYS A 113 -40.73 7.69 14.35
C LYS A 113 -40.06 8.96 14.85
N GLU A 114 -40.61 10.09 14.48
CA GLU A 114 -40.15 11.41 14.92
C GLU A 114 -40.95 11.89 16.13
N THR A 115 -40.29 12.63 17.01
CA THR A 115 -40.94 13.29 18.15
C THR A 115 -41.14 14.79 17.90
N PRO A 116 -42.19 15.40 18.49
CA PRO A 116 -42.37 16.84 18.46
C PRO A 116 -41.23 17.58 19.19
N ASP A 117 -41.09 18.88 18.93
CA ASP A 117 -40.10 19.76 19.56
C ASP A 117 -40.06 19.58 21.09
N LEU A 118 -38.94 19.04 21.58
CA LEU A 118 -38.64 18.90 23.00
C LEU A 118 -37.81 20.09 23.48
N PRO A 119 -38.00 20.54 24.74
CA PRO A 119 -37.07 21.47 25.38
C PRO A 119 -35.66 20.86 25.46
N VAL A 120 -34.64 21.67 25.18
CA VAL A 120 -33.23 21.27 25.13
C VAL A 120 -32.78 20.65 26.46
N GLU A 121 -33.38 21.06 27.58
CA GLU A 121 -33.07 20.59 28.93
C GLU A 121 -33.45 19.11 29.15
N GLN A 122 -34.34 18.55 28.32
CA GLN A 122 -34.75 17.14 28.41
C GLN A 122 -33.87 16.21 27.57
N LEU A 123 -32.95 16.75 26.75
CA LEU A 123 -32.09 15.98 25.84
C LEU A 123 -31.12 15.04 26.55
N SER A 124 -30.56 15.46 27.68
CA SER A 124 -29.53 14.71 28.37
C SER A 124 -29.98 13.33 28.84
N ALA A 125 -31.30 13.12 29.02
CA ALA A 125 -31.87 11.81 29.36
C ALA A 125 -31.89 10.86 28.15
N PHE A 126 -32.26 11.36 26.96
CA PHE A 126 -32.36 10.57 25.73
C PHE A 126 -31.00 10.26 25.08
N ALA A 127 -29.99 11.10 25.33
CA ALA A 127 -28.62 10.89 24.85
C ALA A 127 -27.81 9.87 25.69
N VAL A 128 -28.33 9.44 26.86
CA VAL A 128 -27.68 8.49 27.76
C VAL A 128 -28.33 7.10 27.71
N ASP A 129 -29.66 7.01 27.61
CA ASP A 129 -30.42 5.77 27.80
C ASP A 129 -31.33 5.39 26.60
N GLY A 130 -31.00 5.91 25.41
CA GLY A 130 -31.87 5.83 24.22
C GLY A 130 -31.73 4.53 23.42
N GLU A 131 -32.12 3.37 23.95
CA GLU A 131 -32.34 2.19 23.10
C GLU A 131 -33.40 2.53 22.01
N GLY A 132 -33.00 2.45 20.74
CA GLY A 132 -33.86 2.76 19.60
C GLY A 132 -33.85 4.21 19.10
N VAL A 133 -33.05 5.11 19.72
CA VAL A 133 -32.80 6.46 19.18
C VAL A 133 -31.72 6.38 18.11
N ALA A 134 -32.00 6.86 16.89
CA ALA A 134 -31.05 6.86 15.79
C ALA A 134 -30.31 8.20 15.65
N ALA A 135 -31.06 9.31 15.75
CA ALA A 135 -30.52 10.65 15.62
C ALA A 135 -31.24 11.66 16.52
N ILE A 136 -30.52 12.70 16.92
CA ILE A 136 -31.05 13.83 17.68
C ILE A 136 -30.64 15.12 16.95
N ASP A 137 -31.60 15.89 16.45
CA ASP A 137 -31.36 17.21 15.86
C ASP A 137 -31.67 18.29 16.90
N VAL A 138 -30.65 19.07 17.27
CA VAL A 138 -30.72 20.14 18.26
C VAL A 138 -30.55 21.48 17.56
N SER A 139 -31.50 22.38 17.77
CA SER A 139 -31.40 23.78 17.37
C SER A 139 -31.09 24.60 18.63
N TYR A 140 -29.97 25.34 18.64
CA TYR A 140 -29.56 26.15 19.78
C TYR A 140 -28.83 27.43 19.32
N PRO A 141 -28.87 28.56 20.07
CA PRO A 141 -28.15 29.78 19.70
C PRO A 141 -26.62 29.59 19.76
N VAL A 142 -26.00 29.27 18.62
CA VAL A 142 -24.56 29.08 18.49
C VAL A 142 -24.03 29.96 17.35
N PRO A 143 -23.71 31.24 17.61
CA PRO A 143 -23.29 32.19 16.58
C PRO A 143 -22.06 31.74 15.77
N LEU A 144 -21.22 30.88 16.35
CA LEU A 144 -20.06 30.30 15.68
C LEU A 144 -20.46 29.51 14.42
N LEU A 145 -21.62 28.87 14.39
CA LEU A 145 -22.07 28.08 13.24
C LEU A 145 -22.69 28.93 12.12
N GLY A 146 -23.29 30.07 12.48
CA GLY A 146 -24.12 30.84 11.54
C GLY A 146 -25.23 29.97 10.93
N ASP A 147 -25.78 30.37 9.79
CA ASP A 147 -26.97 29.72 9.22
C ASP A 147 -26.66 28.51 8.32
N ARG A 148 -25.38 28.29 7.98
CA ARG A 148 -24.95 27.30 6.98
C ARG A 148 -23.95 26.28 7.52
N MET A 149 -23.86 26.08 8.83
CA MET A 149 -23.03 25.04 9.43
C MET A 149 -23.79 24.25 10.49
N ALA A 150 -23.45 22.97 10.63
CA ALA A 150 -23.92 22.09 11.68
C ALA A 150 -22.75 21.34 12.32
N LEU A 151 -22.83 21.07 13.62
CA LEU A 151 -21.92 20.16 14.31
C LEU A 151 -22.58 18.80 14.46
N VAL A 152 -21.83 17.73 14.25
CA VAL A 152 -22.30 16.36 14.46
C VAL A 152 -21.38 15.70 15.48
N ASP A 153 -21.90 15.33 16.65
CA ASP A 153 -21.21 14.49 17.61
C ASP A 153 -21.52 13.02 17.28
N THR A 154 -20.47 12.22 17.06
CA THR A 154 -20.62 10.80 16.71
C THR A 154 -20.25 9.91 17.90
N PRO A 155 -20.85 8.71 18.00
CA PRO A 155 -20.39 7.69 18.93
C PRO A 155 -18.88 7.39 18.78
N GLY A 156 -18.28 6.80 19.83
CA GLY A 156 -16.85 6.50 19.86
C GLY A 156 -16.43 5.38 18.89
N VAL A 157 -15.27 5.53 18.25
CA VAL A 157 -14.79 4.66 17.16
C VAL A 157 -14.18 3.33 17.61
N ASP A 158 -14.01 3.13 18.92
CA ASP A 158 -13.32 1.98 19.51
C ASP A 158 -14.25 1.05 20.29
N SER A 159 -15.57 1.25 20.16
CA SER A 159 -16.52 0.29 20.72
C SER A 159 -16.46 -1.04 19.95
N THR A 160 -16.53 -2.14 20.69
CA THR A 160 -16.69 -3.49 20.14
C THR A 160 -18.09 -3.75 19.59
N ASP A 161 -19.05 -2.84 19.83
CA ASP A 161 -20.44 -3.04 19.46
C ASP A 161 -20.69 -2.57 18.02
N GLY A 162 -21.27 -3.46 17.20
CA GLY A 162 -21.56 -3.18 15.80
C GLY A 162 -22.46 -1.95 15.58
N ALA A 163 -23.35 -1.66 16.53
CA ALA A 163 -24.23 -0.48 16.48
C ALA A 163 -23.45 0.85 16.52
N HIS A 164 -22.43 0.96 17.37
CA HIS A 164 -21.60 2.17 17.48
C HIS A 164 -20.78 2.41 16.22
N ARG A 165 -20.27 1.32 15.61
CA ARG A 165 -19.54 1.39 14.36
C ARG A 165 -20.42 1.84 13.19
N ALA A 166 -21.60 1.22 13.05
CA ALA A 166 -22.57 1.57 12.01
C ALA A 166 -23.05 3.03 12.14
N ALA A 167 -23.32 3.50 13.37
CA ALA A 167 -23.71 4.89 13.62
C ALA A 167 -22.60 5.89 13.25
N THR A 168 -21.35 5.57 13.59
CA THR A 168 -20.18 6.39 13.22
C THR A 168 -20.00 6.44 11.70
N GLU A 169 -20.06 5.29 11.01
CA GLU A 169 -19.98 5.21 9.55
C GLU A 169 -21.14 5.96 8.87
N SER A 170 -22.34 5.89 9.44
CA SER A 170 -23.51 6.67 9.00
C SER A 170 -23.32 8.18 9.18
N ALA A 171 -22.70 8.64 10.26
CA ALA A 171 -22.45 10.08 10.42
C ALA A 171 -21.37 10.59 9.46
N LEU A 172 -20.36 9.78 9.17
CA LEU A 172 -19.21 10.22 8.37
C LEU A 172 -19.52 10.42 6.89
N HIS A 173 -20.46 9.67 6.30
CA HIS A 173 -20.81 9.89 4.88
C HIS A 173 -21.54 11.22 4.66
N LEU A 174 -22.17 11.77 5.71
CA LEU A 174 -22.76 13.11 5.72
C LEU A 174 -21.79 14.21 6.17
N ALA A 175 -20.57 13.88 6.60
CA ALA A 175 -19.60 14.87 7.05
C ALA A 175 -18.84 15.52 5.86
N ASP A 176 -18.68 16.85 5.91
CA ASP A 176 -17.83 17.60 4.98
C ASP A 176 -16.42 17.83 5.52
N VAL A 177 -16.32 18.06 6.82
CA VAL A 177 -15.07 18.23 7.54
C VAL A 177 -15.13 17.37 8.80
N VAL A 178 -14.03 16.69 9.10
CA VAL A 178 -13.92 15.81 10.25
C VAL A 178 -12.89 16.38 11.23
N PHE A 179 -13.30 16.59 12.48
CA PHE A 179 -12.41 16.83 13.60
C PHE A 179 -12.25 15.53 14.40
N TYR A 180 -11.11 14.87 14.21
CA TYR A 180 -10.77 13.66 14.91
C TYR A 180 -10.14 13.98 16.27
N VAL A 181 -10.85 13.72 17.37
CA VAL A 181 -10.42 14.01 18.73
C VAL A 181 -9.83 12.77 19.39
N THR A 182 -8.59 12.88 19.84
CA THR A 182 -7.89 11.86 20.61
C THR A 182 -7.24 12.49 21.84
N ASP A 183 -7.06 11.74 22.92
CA ASP A 183 -6.36 12.25 24.09
C ASP A 183 -4.83 12.16 23.94
N TYR A 184 -4.14 12.98 24.72
CA TYR A 184 -2.69 13.11 24.71
C TYR A 184 -1.94 11.77 24.87
N ASN A 185 -2.43 10.83 25.68
CA ASN A 185 -1.72 9.59 25.98
C ASN A 185 -1.94 8.50 24.90
N HIS A 186 -3.07 8.56 24.19
CA HIS A 186 -3.45 7.53 23.22
C HIS A 186 -3.37 7.99 21.77
N VAL A 187 -2.93 9.22 21.47
CA VAL A 187 -2.77 9.75 20.10
C VAL A 187 -1.96 8.84 19.17
N LEU A 188 -0.97 8.10 19.69
CA LEU A 188 -0.13 7.19 18.91
C LEU A 188 -0.66 5.75 18.83
N SER A 189 -1.91 5.48 19.25
CA SER A 189 -2.48 4.14 19.20
C SER A 189 -2.74 3.65 17.77
N GLU A 190 -2.58 2.36 17.53
CA GLU A 190 -2.86 1.74 16.23
C GLU A 190 -4.33 1.91 15.82
N VAL A 191 -5.25 1.84 16.79
CA VAL A 191 -6.69 1.98 16.53
C VAL A 191 -7.01 3.37 15.95
N ASN A 192 -6.40 4.42 16.51
CA ASN A 192 -6.52 5.79 16.00
C ASN A 192 -5.98 5.91 14.57
N PHE A 193 -4.78 5.39 14.30
CA PHE A 193 -4.20 5.47 12.95
C PHE A 193 -4.96 4.65 11.91
N ARG A 194 -5.51 3.49 12.27
CA ARG A 194 -6.37 2.72 11.35
C ARG A 194 -7.60 3.52 10.94
N PHE A 195 -8.27 4.15 11.90
CA PHE A 195 -9.46 4.95 11.61
C PHE A 195 -9.13 6.22 10.81
N LEU A 196 -8.07 6.94 11.19
CA LEU A 196 -7.58 8.10 10.45
C LEU A 196 -7.20 7.75 9.00
N ARG A 197 -6.65 6.55 8.77
CA ARG A 197 -6.37 6.06 7.41
C ARG A 197 -7.65 5.83 6.61
N THR A 198 -8.71 5.29 7.21
CA THR A 198 -10.02 5.16 6.56
C THR A 198 -10.56 6.53 6.13
N LEU A 199 -10.51 7.53 7.01
CA LEU A 199 -10.94 8.90 6.69
C LEU A 199 -10.11 9.52 5.56
N HIS A 200 -8.80 9.28 5.56
CA HIS A 200 -7.91 9.74 4.50
C HIS A 200 -8.22 9.07 3.15
N GLN A 201 -8.49 7.76 3.13
CA GLN A 201 -8.89 7.03 1.92
C GLN A 201 -10.22 7.52 1.35
N TRP A 202 -11.17 7.91 2.21
CA TRP A 202 -12.41 8.56 1.79
C TRP A 202 -12.16 9.95 1.17
N GLY A 203 -10.98 10.55 1.37
CA GLY A 203 -10.63 11.87 0.85
C GLY A 203 -11.35 13.02 1.57
N LYS A 204 -11.76 12.79 2.82
CA LYS A 204 -12.44 13.80 3.65
C LYS A 204 -11.42 14.72 4.34
N PRO A 205 -11.60 16.05 4.25
CA PRO A 205 -10.85 17.01 5.05
C PRO A 205 -10.86 16.65 6.54
N THR A 206 -9.70 16.26 7.09
CA THR A 206 -9.59 15.75 8.46
C THR A 206 -8.60 16.56 9.28
N TYR A 207 -9.04 17.18 10.39
CA TYR A 207 -8.21 17.82 11.39
C TYR A 207 -8.04 16.89 12.59
N VAL A 208 -6.81 16.68 13.06
CA VAL A 208 -6.54 15.87 14.25
C VAL A 208 -6.38 16.78 15.46
N ILE A 209 -7.18 16.55 16.48
CA ILE A 209 -7.18 17.26 17.75
C ILE A 209 -6.62 16.34 18.83
N VAL A 210 -5.47 16.72 19.38
CA VAL A 210 -4.88 16.09 20.57
C VAL A 210 -5.34 16.86 21.80
N ASN A 211 -6.39 16.36 22.46
CA ASN A 211 -6.94 16.93 23.67
C ASN A 211 -6.11 16.51 24.91
N GLN A 212 -6.36 17.17 26.05
CA GLN A 212 -5.70 16.90 27.33
C GLN A 212 -4.19 17.20 27.32
N VAL A 213 -3.76 18.21 26.55
CA VAL A 213 -2.35 18.62 26.48
C VAL A 213 -1.82 19.19 27.80
N ASP A 214 -2.70 19.51 28.77
CA ASP A 214 -2.33 19.82 30.16
C ASP A 214 -1.60 18.66 30.86
N LYS A 215 -1.72 17.43 30.36
CA LYS A 215 -0.96 16.27 30.84
C LYS A 215 0.50 16.27 30.39
N HIS A 216 0.88 17.11 29.42
CA HIS A 216 2.24 17.16 28.90
C HIS A 216 3.24 17.60 29.97
N ARG A 217 4.37 16.89 30.03
CA ARG A 217 5.47 17.19 30.94
C ARG A 217 6.76 17.33 30.14
N GLU A 218 7.23 18.57 30.01
CA GLU A 218 8.45 18.91 29.25
C GLU A 218 9.69 18.18 29.78
N SER A 219 9.72 17.85 31.09
CA SER A 219 10.80 17.09 31.73
C SER A 219 10.82 15.60 31.37
N GLU A 220 9.70 15.04 30.87
CA GLU A 220 9.62 13.65 30.43
C GLU A 220 9.97 13.54 28.94
N VAL A 221 9.30 14.33 28.09
CA VAL A 221 9.59 14.45 26.65
C VAL A 221 9.32 15.89 26.23
N SER A 222 10.19 16.47 25.41
CA SER A 222 9.95 17.83 24.91
C SER A 222 8.73 17.90 23.99
N PHE A 223 7.97 18.99 24.06
CA PHE A 223 6.78 19.14 23.21
C PHE A 223 7.11 19.06 21.72
N ALA A 224 8.28 19.56 21.31
CA ALA A 224 8.75 19.50 19.93
C ALA A 224 8.95 18.05 19.46
N ALA A 225 9.60 17.21 20.28
CA ALA A 225 9.82 15.80 19.97
C ALA A 225 8.50 15.02 19.94
N PHE A 226 7.59 15.29 20.88
CA PHE A 226 6.26 14.67 20.89
C PHE A 226 5.46 14.98 19.61
N ARG A 227 5.40 16.25 19.22
CA ARG A 227 4.72 16.68 17.99
C ARG A 227 5.32 16.04 16.74
N GLU A 228 6.64 15.94 16.68
CA GLU A 228 7.34 15.32 15.54
C GLU A 228 7.12 13.79 15.50
N GLY A 229 7.03 13.15 16.66
CA GLY A 229 6.66 11.73 16.78
C GLY A 229 5.27 11.45 16.17
N ILE A 230 4.29 12.31 16.46
CA ILE A 230 2.94 12.20 15.85
C ILE A 230 3.02 12.36 14.34
N ARG A 231 3.77 13.34 13.83
CA ARG A 231 3.93 13.55 12.37
C ARG A 231 4.60 12.38 11.69
N THR A 232 5.69 11.88 12.26
CA THR A 232 6.43 10.73 11.73
C THR A 232 5.53 9.49 11.68
N ALA A 233 4.75 9.25 12.74
CA ALA A 233 3.79 8.16 12.77
C ALA A 233 2.70 8.34 11.69
N MET A 234 2.09 9.52 11.56
CA MET A 234 1.10 9.79 10.51
C MET A 234 1.68 9.56 9.10
N GLN A 235 2.91 10.00 8.84
CA GLN A 235 3.60 9.77 7.56
C GLN A 235 3.85 8.28 7.29
N ALA A 236 4.30 7.52 8.30
CA ALA A 236 4.49 6.07 8.17
C ALA A 236 3.19 5.33 7.82
N TRP A 237 2.05 5.84 8.30
CA TRP A 237 0.72 5.35 7.98
C TRP A 237 0.11 5.96 6.70
N ARG A 238 0.85 6.84 6.00
CA ARG A 238 0.42 7.60 4.81
C ARG A 238 -0.87 8.39 5.07
N ILE A 239 -0.92 9.09 6.20
CA ILE A 239 -2.03 9.93 6.62
C ILE A 239 -1.58 11.39 6.50
N GLU A 240 -2.30 12.16 5.71
CA GLU A 240 -2.10 13.61 5.59
C GLU A 240 -3.33 14.34 6.14
N PRO A 241 -3.29 14.82 7.40
CA PRO A 241 -4.37 15.61 7.95
C PRO A 241 -4.30 17.07 7.46
N ALA A 242 -5.45 17.73 7.38
CA ALA A 242 -5.58 19.16 7.09
C ALA A 242 -4.91 20.04 8.17
N GLY A 243 -4.83 19.53 9.41
CA GLY A 243 -4.14 20.19 10.51
C GLY A 243 -4.02 19.32 11.75
N LEU A 244 -3.06 19.65 12.59
CA LEU A 244 -2.84 19.04 13.91
C LEU A 244 -2.96 20.14 14.97
N LEU A 245 -3.92 19.99 15.88
CA LEU A 245 -4.18 20.93 16.99
C LEU A 245 -3.96 20.26 18.34
N PHE A 246 -3.50 21.02 19.31
CA PHE A 246 -3.35 20.58 20.70
C PHE A 246 -4.27 21.40 21.60
N LEU A 247 -5.14 20.76 22.38
CA LEU A 247 -6.12 21.44 23.23
C LEU A 247 -6.01 20.97 24.68
N SER A 248 -6.32 21.87 25.62
CA SER A 248 -6.74 21.49 26.97
C SER A 248 -8.10 22.11 27.26
N LEU A 249 -9.14 21.27 27.37
CA LEU A 249 -10.48 21.71 27.80
C LEU A 249 -10.56 21.99 29.30
N ARG A 250 -9.63 21.43 30.08
CA ARG A 250 -9.54 21.63 31.52
C ARG A 250 -8.89 22.96 31.88
N GLU A 251 -7.84 23.33 31.15
CA GLU A 251 -7.09 24.56 31.33
C GLU A 251 -7.05 25.33 29.98
N PRO A 252 -8.11 26.08 29.62
CA PRO A 252 -8.17 26.79 28.34
C PRO A 252 -7.00 27.74 28.10
N GLY A 253 -6.51 28.41 29.16
CA GLY A 253 -5.33 29.29 29.12
C GLY A 253 -3.99 28.56 29.14
N HIS A 254 -3.96 27.22 29.02
CA HIS A 254 -2.72 26.48 28.97
C HIS A 254 -1.89 26.90 27.75
N PRO A 255 -0.59 27.22 27.87
CA PRO A 255 0.22 27.74 26.77
C PRO A 255 0.34 26.85 25.52
N LEU A 256 0.17 25.53 25.68
CA LEU A 256 0.14 24.60 24.54
C LEU A 256 -1.26 24.42 23.93
N SER A 257 -2.30 24.99 24.56
CA SER A 257 -3.68 24.87 24.13
C SER A 257 -3.99 25.84 23.00
N GLN A 258 -4.53 25.33 21.91
CA GLN A 258 -4.84 26.05 20.68
C GLN A 258 -6.36 26.23 20.49
N GLN A 259 -7.12 26.41 21.57
CA GLN A 259 -8.58 26.56 21.47
C GLN A 259 -8.99 27.74 20.57
N GLY A 260 -8.31 28.88 20.68
CA GLY A 260 -8.58 30.04 19.81
C GLY A 260 -8.29 29.76 18.32
N GLU A 261 -7.29 28.91 18.04
CA GLU A 261 -6.99 28.49 16.66
C GLU A 261 -8.06 27.56 16.09
N LEU A 262 -8.67 26.70 16.91
CA LEU A 262 -9.80 25.88 16.48
C LEU A 262 -10.98 26.77 16.04
N VAL A 263 -11.33 27.77 16.85
CA VAL A 263 -12.39 28.74 16.51
C VAL A 263 -12.05 29.49 15.22
N ARG A 264 -10.80 29.96 15.07
CA ARG A 264 -10.32 30.61 13.84
C ARG A 264 -10.45 29.71 12.60
N ILE A 265 -10.09 28.44 12.73
CA ILE A 265 -10.23 27.46 11.65
C ILE A 265 -11.71 27.29 11.29
N MET A 266 -12.59 27.12 12.27
CA MET A 266 -14.04 27.00 12.02
C MET A 266 -14.62 28.24 11.34
N GLU A 267 -14.19 29.44 11.72
CA GLU A 267 -14.57 30.68 11.03
C GLU A 267 -14.02 30.74 9.60
N ALA A 268 -12.79 30.29 9.37
CA ALA A 268 -12.17 30.24 8.06
C ALA A 268 -12.78 29.17 7.13
N LEU A 269 -13.53 28.19 7.66
CA LEU A 269 -14.29 27.21 6.87
C LEU A 269 -15.62 27.76 6.34
N LYS A 270 -16.21 28.78 6.97
CA LYS A 270 -17.47 29.43 6.53
C LYS A 270 -17.48 29.87 5.06
N PRO A 271 -16.45 30.57 4.53
CA PRO A 271 -16.43 30.95 3.13
C PRO A 271 -16.25 29.76 2.17
N LEU A 272 -15.87 28.58 2.69
CA LEU A 272 -15.61 27.37 1.92
C LEU A 272 -16.79 26.38 1.93
N THR A 273 -17.96 26.76 2.47
CA THR A 273 -19.13 25.88 2.59
C THR A 273 -19.47 25.14 1.29
N GLU A 274 -19.74 25.87 0.22
CA GLU A 274 -20.17 25.30 -1.07
C GLU A 274 -19.10 24.39 -1.72
N PRO A 275 -17.84 24.83 -1.89
CA PRO A 275 -16.82 23.95 -2.48
C PRO A 275 -16.53 22.71 -1.62
N LEU A 276 -16.57 22.81 -0.30
CA LEU A 276 -16.39 21.66 0.60
C LEU A 276 -17.56 20.68 0.50
N MET A 277 -18.79 21.18 0.43
CA MET A 277 -19.99 20.34 0.28
C MET A 277 -19.95 19.56 -1.04
N LEU A 278 -19.60 20.20 -2.15
CA LEU A 278 -19.49 19.54 -3.46
C LEU A 278 -18.37 18.49 -3.49
N HIS A 279 -17.18 18.84 -2.99
CA HIS A 279 -16.05 17.91 -2.86
C HIS A 279 -16.43 16.71 -2.00
N SER A 280 -17.04 16.98 -0.85
CA SER A 280 -17.50 15.96 0.09
C SER A 280 -18.58 15.05 -0.49
N ALA A 281 -19.56 15.61 -1.22
CA ALA A 281 -20.60 14.84 -1.88
C ALA A 281 -20.03 13.91 -2.95
N ALA A 282 -19.11 14.40 -3.79
CA ALA A 282 -18.42 13.57 -4.79
C ALA A 282 -17.63 12.43 -4.13
N ARG A 283 -16.92 12.70 -3.02
CA ARG A 283 -16.15 11.70 -2.28
C ARG A 283 -17.05 10.66 -1.60
N SER A 284 -18.11 11.10 -0.92
CA SER A 284 -19.10 10.19 -0.32
C SER A 284 -19.78 9.34 -1.39
N ALA A 285 -20.18 9.91 -2.52
CA ALA A 285 -20.85 9.17 -3.59
C ALA A 285 -19.99 8.04 -4.15
N ARG A 286 -18.68 8.30 -4.32
CA ARG A 286 -17.72 7.27 -4.75
C ARG A 286 -17.57 6.15 -3.74
N TYR A 287 -17.45 6.51 -2.46
CA TYR A 287 -17.39 5.53 -1.39
C TYR A 287 -18.66 4.66 -1.33
N LEU A 288 -19.84 5.27 -1.42
CA LEU A 288 -21.12 4.55 -1.44
C LEU A 288 -21.25 3.65 -2.67
N ALA A 289 -20.70 4.03 -3.84
CA ALA A 289 -20.66 3.17 -5.02
C ALA A 289 -19.71 1.96 -4.84
N GLU A 290 -18.57 2.14 -4.16
CA GLU A 290 -17.67 1.04 -3.79
C GLU A 290 -18.35 0.08 -2.79
N GLU A 291 -19.05 0.62 -1.80
CA GLU A 291 -19.84 -0.16 -0.84
C GLU A 291 -21.00 -0.90 -1.52
N HIS A 292 -21.64 -0.30 -2.52
CA HIS A 292 -22.63 -0.99 -3.35
C HIS A 292 -22.01 -2.19 -4.07
N ARG A 293 -20.81 -2.05 -4.64
CA ARG A 293 -20.08 -3.20 -5.21
C ARG A 293 -19.78 -4.27 -4.16
N ALA A 294 -19.37 -3.87 -2.95
CA ALA A 294 -19.12 -4.79 -1.86
C ALA A 294 -20.41 -5.54 -1.46
N CYS A 295 -21.56 -4.87 -1.44
CA CYS A 295 -22.86 -5.49 -1.21
C CYS A 295 -23.19 -6.53 -2.29
N LEU A 296 -23.04 -6.19 -3.58
CA LEU A 296 -23.24 -7.14 -4.68
C LEU A 296 -22.32 -8.37 -4.55
N ARG A 297 -21.04 -8.15 -4.20
CA ARG A 297 -20.08 -9.24 -3.94
C ARG A 297 -20.53 -10.15 -2.81
N GLN A 298 -21.10 -9.58 -1.74
CA GLN A 298 -21.61 -10.34 -0.61
C GLN A 298 -22.87 -11.14 -1.00
N THR A 299 -23.78 -10.55 -1.77
CA THR A 299 -24.96 -11.24 -2.32
C THR A 299 -24.55 -12.39 -3.23
N ASN A 300 -23.50 -12.21 -4.02
CA ASN A 300 -22.95 -13.22 -4.91
C ASN A 300 -21.99 -14.22 -4.22
N ALA A 301 -21.74 -14.09 -2.91
CA ALA A 301 -20.70 -14.85 -2.22
C ALA A 301 -20.93 -16.37 -2.30
N GLU A 302 -22.16 -16.84 -2.07
CA GLU A 302 -22.49 -18.27 -2.14
C GLU A 302 -22.32 -18.84 -3.55
N ALA A 303 -22.78 -18.11 -4.57
CA ALA A 303 -22.63 -18.53 -5.97
C ALA A 303 -21.15 -18.56 -6.39
N ARG A 304 -20.37 -17.57 -5.96
CA ARG A 304 -18.92 -17.50 -6.18
C ARG A 304 -18.19 -18.65 -5.49
N GLU A 305 -18.53 -18.95 -4.24
CA GLU A 305 -17.93 -20.06 -3.51
C GLU A 305 -18.27 -21.40 -4.18
N GLY A 306 -19.50 -21.58 -4.67
CA GLY A 306 -19.89 -22.75 -5.46
C GLY A 306 -19.07 -22.93 -6.73
N LEU A 307 -18.87 -21.86 -7.51
CA LEU A 307 -18.05 -21.89 -8.73
C LEU A 307 -16.56 -22.14 -8.42
N LEU A 308 -16.04 -21.55 -7.33
CA LEU A 308 -14.67 -21.80 -6.89
C LEU A 308 -14.49 -23.25 -6.42
N ALA A 309 -15.46 -23.83 -5.72
CA ALA A 309 -15.43 -25.23 -5.31
C ALA A 309 -15.43 -26.18 -6.52
N GLU A 310 -16.21 -25.87 -7.56
CA GLU A 310 -16.24 -26.62 -8.83
C GLU A 310 -14.86 -26.61 -9.53
N LEU A 311 -14.12 -25.50 -9.43
CA LEU A 311 -12.75 -25.38 -9.96
C LEU A 311 -11.66 -26.04 -9.09
N GLY A 312 -11.96 -26.35 -7.83
CA GLY A 312 -10.97 -26.82 -6.85
C GLY A 312 -10.28 -25.71 -6.05
N GLY A 313 -10.89 -24.52 -5.97
CA GLY A 313 -10.47 -23.39 -5.15
C GLY A 313 -9.75 -22.27 -5.92
N GLY A 314 -9.39 -21.20 -5.21
CA GLY A 314 -8.75 -20.01 -5.80
C GLY A 314 -7.36 -20.28 -6.41
N GLU A 315 -6.60 -21.20 -5.84
CA GLU A 315 -5.30 -21.61 -6.41
C GLU A 315 -5.45 -22.34 -7.75
N ALA A 316 -6.49 -23.16 -7.88
CA ALA A 316 -6.80 -23.87 -9.12
C ALA A 316 -7.22 -22.91 -10.24
N LEU A 317 -8.02 -21.88 -9.90
CA LEU A 317 -8.34 -20.78 -10.84
C LEU A 317 -7.07 -20.06 -11.32
N ALA A 318 -6.18 -19.67 -10.40
CA ALA A 318 -4.93 -19.00 -10.77
C ALA A 318 -3.99 -19.90 -11.61
N ALA A 319 -3.96 -21.20 -11.33
CA ALA A 319 -3.18 -22.16 -12.11
C ALA A 319 -3.77 -22.36 -13.52
N LEU A 320 -5.10 -22.43 -13.64
CA LEU A 320 -5.81 -22.52 -14.90
C LEU A 320 -5.53 -21.29 -15.77
N GLU A 321 -5.62 -20.08 -15.21
CA GLU A 321 -5.36 -18.83 -15.94
C GLU A 321 -3.92 -18.75 -16.45
N ARG A 322 -2.93 -19.16 -15.64
CA ARG A 322 -1.53 -19.26 -16.09
C ARG A 322 -1.38 -20.25 -17.24
N LYS A 323 -1.94 -21.45 -17.10
CA LYS A 323 -1.85 -22.50 -18.13
C LYS A 323 -2.51 -22.08 -19.43
N ARG A 324 -3.66 -21.40 -19.36
CA ARG A 324 -4.33 -20.81 -20.53
C ARG A 324 -3.42 -19.78 -21.21
N ALA A 325 -2.87 -18.83 -20.45
CA ALA A 325 -2.00 -17.79 -21.00
C ALA A 325 -0.74 -18.39 -21.67
N GLU A 326 -0.16 -19.42 -21.07
CA GLU A 326 0.96 -20.18 -21.65
C GLU A 326 0.59 -20.84 -22.99
N LEU A 327 -0.57 -21.51 -23.04
CA LEU A 327 -1.05 -22.16 -24.27
C LEU A 327 -1.36 -21.14 -25.36
N GLU A 328 -2.07 -20.05 -25.04
CA GLU A 328 -2.37 -18.97 -26.00
C GLU A 328 -1.09 -18.33 -26.55
N GLN A 329 -0.09 -18.10 -25.71
CA GLN A 329 1.21 -17.59 -26.14
C GLN A 329 1.95 -18.59 -27.03
N ALA A 330 1.91 -19.89 -26.70
CA ALA A 330 2.53 -20.93 -27.51
C ALA A 330 1.87 -21.06 -28.89
N ILE A 331 0.53 -21.01 -28.94
CA ILE A 331 -0.26 -21.00 -30.18
C ILE A 331 0.14 -19.81 -31.04
N ALA A 332 0.06 -18.60 -30.50
CA ALA A 332 0.42 -17.39 -31.23
C ALA A 332 1.88 -17.42 -31.72
N ALA A 333 2.79 -18.03 -30.95
CA ALA A 333 4.17 -18.21 -31.37
C ALA A 333 4.28 -19.17 -32.57
N VAL A 334 3.63 -20.33 -32.54
CA VAL A 334 3.68 -21.31 -33.64
C VAL A 334 3.04 -20.76 -34.91
N GLU A 335 1.88 -20.11 -34.80
CA GLU A 335 1.15 -19.53 -35.93
C GLU A 335 1.93 -18.39 -36.60
N SER A 336 2.54 -17.51 -35.80
CA SER A 336 3.37 -16.41 -36.32
C SER A 336 4.79 -16.83 -36.73
N ALA A 337 5.21 -18.08 -36.47
CA ALA A 337 6.58 -18.51 -36.70
C ALA A 337 7.00 -18.39 -38.18
N GLY A 338 6.09 -18.67 -39.12
CA GLY A 338 6.38 -18.58 -40.55
C GLY A 338 6.56 -17.17 -41.06
N GLU A 339 5.68 -16.26 -40.63
CA GLU A 339 5.83 -14.84 -40.96
C GLU A 339 7.13 -14.27 -40.38
N ARG A 340 7.47 -14.64 -39.14
CA ARG A 340 8.71 -14.24 -38.48
C ARG A 340 9.96 -14.80 -39.17
N ASP A 341 9.94 -16.08 -39.55
CA ASP A 341 11.03 -16.71 -40.29
C ASP A 341 11.22 -16.05 -41.66
N MET A 342 10.14 -15.80 -42.41
CA MET A 342 10.18 -15.16 -43.72
C MET A 342 10.70 -13.71 -43.63
N ALA A 343 10.24 -12.94 -42.64
CA ALA A 343 10.72 -11.58 -42.39
C ALA A 343 12.23 -11.57 -42.08
N ARG A 344 12.68 -12.46 -41.19
CA ARG A 344 14.10 -12.62 -40.84
C ARG A 344 14.93 -12.97 -42.07
N TRP A 345 14.50 -13.95 -42.85
CA TRP A 345 15.25 -14.38 -44.03
C TRP A 345 15.30 -13.30 -45.11
N LYS A 346 14.23 -12.53 -45.30
CA LYS A 346 14.23 -11.40 -46.23
C LYS A 346 15.27 -10.35 -45.84
N GLU A 347 15.31 -9.98 -44.57
CA GLU A 347 16.30 -9.04 -44.05
C GLU A 347 17.73 -9.58 -44.20
N GLU A 348 17.95 -10.86 -43.91
CA GLU A 348 19.26 -11.49 -44.03
C GLU A 348 19.73 -11.57 -45.48
N VAL A 349 18.84 -11.93 -46.42
CA VAL A 349 19.11 -11.92 -47.86
C VAL A 349 19.41 -10.49 -48.33
N ASP A 350 18.63 -9.50 -47.91
CA ASP A 350 18.84 -8.10 -48.28
C ASP A 350 20.19 -7.57 -47.78
N ARG A 351 20.60 -7.95 -46.56
CA ARG A 351 21.92 -7.65 -46.01
C ARG A 351 23.05 -8.29 -46.82
N LEU A 352 22.92 -9.56 -47.18
CA LEU A 352 23.92 -10.25 -48.03
C LEU A 352 24.05 -9.58 -49.40
N LEU A 353 22.93 -9.22 -50.02
CA LEU A 353 22.90 -8.51 -51.31
C LEU A 353 23.47 -7.09 -51.21
N GLY A 354 23.20 -6.38 -50.11
CA GLY A 354 23.73 -5.05 -49.85
C GLY A 354 25.27 -5.05 -49.76
N ASN A 355 25.83 -6.05 -49.08
CA ASN A 355 27.28 -6.16 -48.84
C ASN A 355 28.08 -6.73 -50.03
N ALA A 356 27.42 -7.36 -51.01
CA ALA A 356 28.10 -7.97 -52.14
C ALA A 356 28.65 -6.93 -53.14
N ASN A 357 29.97 -6.87 -53.32
CA ASN A 357 30.61 -6.06 -54.36
C ASN A 357 30.83 -6.89 -55.63
N LEU A 358 29.93 -6.76 -56.61
CA LEU A 358 29.98 -7.52 -57.86
C LEU A 358 30.78 -6.84 -58.97
N THR A 359 31.04 -5.54 -58.84
CA THR A 359 31.73 -4.74 -59.85
C THR A 359 32.87 -3.94 -59.21
N PRO A 360 33.94 -4.59 -58.73
CA PRO A 360 35.18 -3.93 -58.32
C PRO A 360 35.85 -3.22 -59.51
N ALA A 361 36.90 -2.45 -59.24
CA ALA A 361 37.58 -1.63 -60.24
C ALA A 361 38.01 -2.41 -61.50
N GLU A 362 38.51 -3.64 -61.32
CA GLU A 362 38.90 -4.52 -62.42
C GLU A 362 37.71 -4.95 -63.31
N THR A 363 36.58 -5.31 -62.71
CA THR A 363 35.36 -5.66 -63.44
C THR A 363 34.78 -4.45 -64.19
N ARG A 364 34.88 -3.25 -63.60
CA ARG A 364 34.45 -2.01 -64.28
C ARG A 364 35.33 -1.69 -65.48
N GLU A 365 36.63 -1.97 -65.39
CA GLU A 365 37.54 -1.79 -66.51
C GLU A 365 37.23 -2.76 -67.65
N LYS A 366 36.98 -4.04 -67.34
CA LYS A 366 36.50 -5.03 -68.32
C LYS A 366 35.14 -4.64 -68.93
N ALA A 367 34.26 -4.02 -68.15
CA ALA A 367 32.99 -3.48 -68.63
C ALA A 367 33.19 -2.28 -69.58
N ARG A 368 34.14 -1.38 -69.27
CA ARG A 368 34.53 -0.27 -70.15
C ARG A 368 35.05 -0.79 -71.49
N GLU A 369 36.00 -1.73 -71.47
CA GLU A 369 36.55 -2.33 -72.68
C GLU A 369 35.48 -3.01 -73.56
N MET A 370 34.48 -3.64 -72.93
CA MET A 370 33.33 -4.22 -73.60
C MET A 370 32.43 -3.14 -74.23
N LEU A 371 32.07 -2.08 -73.49
CA LEU A 371 31.26 -0.97 -74.01
C LEU A 371 31.94 -0.21 -75.17
N GLU A 372 33.27 -0.06 -75.12
CA GLU A 372 34.07 0.50 -76.23
C GLU A 372 33.95 -0.36 -77.49
N SER A 373 33.99 -1.69 -77.32
CA SER A 373 33.91 -2.62 -78.45
C SER A 373 32.55 -2.58 -79.17
N LEU A 374 31.50 -2.12 -78.48
CA LEU A 374 30.13 -2.01 -78.99
C LEU A 374 29.81 -0.65 -79.63
N GLN A 375 30.73 0.33 -79.62
CA GLN A 375 30.50 1.66 -80.19
C GLN A 375 30.38 1.63 -81.73
N PRO A 376 29.55 2.51 -82.32
CA PRO A 376 29.50 2.71 -83.77
C PRO A 376 30.88 3.15 -84.29
N GLY A 377 31.56 2.28 -85.03
CA GLY A 377 32.89 2.57 -85.61
C GLY A 377 34.07 1.81 -85.00
N PHE A 378 33.86 0.95 -83.99
CA PHE A 378 34.92 0.09 -83.45
C PHE A 378 35.48 -0.87 -84.52
N LYS A 379 36.80 -0.88 -84.72
CA LYS A 379 37.55 -1.78 -85.61
C LYS A 379 38.88 -2.17 -84.99
N VAL A 380 39.28 -3.42 -85.18
CA VAL A 380 40.57 -3.92 -84.67
C VAL A 380 41.67 -3.67 -85.71
N GLY A 381 42.51 -2.66 -85.46
CA GLY A 381 43.64 -2.27 -86.32
C GLY A 381 43.26 -1.38 -87.52
N TRP A 382 44.28 -0.85 -88.22
CA TRP A 382 44.12 0.14 -89.33
C TRP A 382 43.39 -0.41 -90.58
N LEU A 383 43.23 -1.74 -90.70
CA LEU A 383 42.66 -2.45 -91.87
C LEU A 383 41.72 -3.62 -91.49
N GLY A 384 41.01 -3.54 -90.35
CA GLY A 384 40.24 -4.66 -89.79
C GLY A 384 39.09 -5.20 -90.67
N SER A 385 39.06 -6.51 -90.90
CA SER A 385 37.92 -7.22 -91.50
C SER A 385 36.78 -7.38 -90.48
N GLY A 386 35.52 -7.43 -90.96
CA GLY A 386 34.34 -7.59 -90.08
C GLY A 386 34.43 -8.80 -89.15
N ALA A 387 34.99 -9.92 -89.62
CA ALA A 387 35.20 -11.13 -88.83
C ALA A 387 36.15 -10.93 -87.63
N LYS A 388 37.28 -10.22 -87.81
CA LYS A 388 38.24 -9.97 -86.71
C LYS A 388 37.67 -9.03 -85.64
N THR A 389 36.78 -8.13 -86.05
CA THR A 389 36.13 -7.18 -85.14
C THR A 389 35.09 -7.89 -84.26
N GLU A 390 34.34 -8.83 -84.82
CA GLU A 390 33.35 -9.60 -84.05
C GLU A 390 34.01 -10.59 -83.09
N THR A 391 35.11 -11.24 -83.48
CA THR A 391 35.88 -12.12 -82.58
C THR A 391 36.45 -11.37 -81.36
N GLU A 392 36.94 -10.14 -81.53
CA GLU A 392 37.43 -9.33 -80.41
C GLU A 392 36.30 -8.84 -79.50
N ARG A 393 35.11 -8.55 -80.05
CA ARG A 393 33.91 -8.23 -79.26
C ARG A 393 33.47 -9.40 -78.39
N GLU A 394 33.41 -10.59 -78.99
CA GLU A 394 33.10 -11.83 -78.28
C GLU A 394 34.12 -12.09 -77.17
N ARG A 395 35.42 -11.98 -77.47
CA ARG A 395 36.50 -12.16 -76.47
C ARG A 395 36.37 -11.23 -75.27
N ARG A 396 36.10 -9.93 -75.48
CA ARG A 396 35.94 -8.94 -74.39
C ARG A 396 34.68 -9.20 -73.56
N LEU A 397 33.60 -9.62 -74.22
CA LEU A 397 32.35 -9.98 -73.56
C LEU A 397 32.50 -11.26 -72.72
N GLU A 398 33.23 -12.25 -73.22
CA GLU A 398 33.59 -13.46 -72.47
C GLU A 398 34.50 -13.16 -71.28
N ALA A 399 35.48 -12.27 -71.44
CA ALA A 399 36.36 -11.85 -70.35
C ALA A 399 35.59 -11.14 -69.22
N LEU A 400 34.64 -10.27 -69.58
CA LEU A 400 33.73 -9.65 -68.61
C LEU A 400 32.80 -10.68 -67.95
N ALA A 401 32.23 -11.61 -68.72
CA ALA A 401 31.37 -12.66 -68.19
C ALA A 401 32.11 -13.56 -67.20
N ALA A 402 33.33 -14.00 -67.53
CA ALA A 402 34.14 -14.83 -66.65
C ALA A 402 34.49 -14.10 -65.34
N ASP A 403 34.92 -12.84 -65.44
CA ASP A 403 35.26 -12.02 -64.27
C ASP A 403 34.04 -11.73 -63.38
N PHE A 404 32.93 -11.29 -63.98
CA PHE A 404 31.68 -11.01 -63.26
C PHE A 404 31.14 -12.25 -62.55
N ASN A 405 31.17 -13.42 -63.21
CA ASN A 405 30.75 -14.68 -62.60
C ASN A 405 31.69 -15.10 -61.45
N ALA A 406 32.99 -14.86 -61.56
CA ALA A 406 33.92 -15.10 -60.45
C ALA A 406 33.62 -14.19 -59.26
N GLN A 407 33.37 -12.90 -59.49
CA GLN A 407 32.96 -11.96 -58.43
C GLN A 407 31.60 -12.33 -57.82
N ALA A 408 30.64 -12.77 -58.63
CA ALA A 408 29.33 -13.22 -58.16
C ALA A 408 29.41 -14.51 -57.34
N ALA A 409 30.23 -15.48 -57.75
CA ALA A 409 30.45 -16.71 -57.01
C ALA A 409 31.05 -16.43 -55.63
N ALA A 410 32.14 -15.64 -55.59
CA ALA A 410 32.89 -15.35 -54.38
C ALA A 410 32.15 -14.45 -53.40
N ASN A 411 31.58 -13.33 -53.88
CA ASN A 411 31.03 -12.28 -53.00
C ASN A 411 29.52 -12.40 -52.76
N LEU A 412 28.82 -13.34 -53.41
CA LEU A 412 27.36 -13.45 -53.29
C LEU A 412 26.85 -14.90 -53.23
N HIS A 413 27.07 -15.71 -54.27
CA HIS A 413 26.43 -17.03 -54.39
C HIS A 413 26.81 -17.97 -53.24
N ASN A 414 28.09 -18.00 -52.84
CA ASN A 414 28.54 -18.85 -51.73
C ASN A 414 27.85 -18.49 -50.41
N HIS A 415 27.75 -17.20 -50.08
CA HIS A 415 27.11 -16.75 -48.84
C HIS A 415 25.60 -17.01 -48.83
N VAL A 416 24.91 -16.80 -49.96
CA VAL A 416 23.49 -17.12 -50.07
C VAL A 416 23.25 -18.64 -50.00
N ARG A 417 24.14 -19.45 -50.59
CA ARG A 417 24.09 -20.93 -50.46
C ARG A 417 24.31 -21.38 -49.02
N ASP A 418 25.21 -20.74 -48.27
CA ASP A 418 25.45 -21.08 -46.86
C ASP A 418 24.24 -20.76 -45.97
N LEU A 419 23.56 -19.63 -46.21
CA LEU A 419 22.27 -19.33 -45.61
C LEU A 419 21.26 -20.45 -45.91
N LEU A 420 21.07 -20.78 -47.18
CA LEU A 420 20.15 -21.84 -47.60
C LEU A 420 20.52 -23.22 -47.04
N ARG A 421 21.83 -23.51 -46.85
CA ARG A 421 22.33 -24.72 -46.16
C ARG A 421 21.88 -24.80 -44.72
N ARG A 422 22.10 -23.73 -43.98
CA ARG A 422 21.74 -23.66 -42.56
C ARG A 422 20.23 -23.84 -42.37
N GLU A 423 19.42 -23.14 -43.17
CA GLU A 423 17.96 -23.21 -43.05
C GLU A 423 17.38 -24.54 -43.54
N ALA A 424 17.96 -25.14 -44.60
CA ALA A 424 17.60 -26.47 -45.07
C ALA A 424 17.86 -27.56 -44.02
N LYS A 425 19.01 -27.49 -43.34
CA LYS A 425 19.33 -28.39 -42.23
C LYS A 425 18.32 -28.27 -41.09
N ALA A 426 17.94 -27.05 -40.73
CA ALA A 426 16.90 -26.80 -39.72
C ALA A 426 15.50 -27.30 -40.15
N ALA A 427 15.27 -27.51 -41.45
CA ALA A 427 14.04 -28.09 -41.98
C ALA A 427 14.12 -29.62 -42.18
N GLY A 428 15.24 -30.26 -41.80
CA GLY A 428 15.46 -31.69 -42.05
C GLY A 428 15.64 -32.05 -43.54
N TRP A 429 15.98 -31.06 -44.39
CA TRP A 429 16.20 -31.27 -45.82
C TRP A 429 17.70 -31.42 -46.12
N GLU A 430 18.19 -32.65 -46.05
CA GLU A 430 19.59 -33.02 -46.31
C GLU A 430 19.69 -34.03 -47.46
N GLY A 431 20.83 -34.07 -48.17
CA GLY A 431 21.10 -35.05 -49.23
C GLY A 431 21.72 -34.48 -50.51
N ALA A 432 22.13 -35.37 -51.41
CA ALA A 432 22.82 -35.01 -52.67
C ALA A 432 21.92 -34.26 -53.66
N GLU A 433 20.62 -34.59 -53.72
CA GLU A 433 19.64 -33.92 -54.59
C GLU A 433 19.47 -32.44 -54.26
N ARG A 434 19.51 -32.11 -52.96
CA ARG A 434 19.39 -30.75 -52.44
C ARG A 434 20.62 -29.90 -52.75
N GLU A 435 21.82 -30.49 -52.67
CA GLU A 435 23.05 -29.78 -53.03
C GLU A 435 23.06 -29.48 -54.54
N ALA A 436 22.63 -30.44 -55.37
CA ALA A 436 22.48 -30.24 -56.82
C ALA A 436 21.43 -29.16 -57.16
N GLU A 437 20.32 -29.08 -56.41
CA GLU A 437 19.28 -28.05 -56.62
C GLU A 437 19.78 -26.64 -56.28
N LEU A 438 20.57 -26.49 -55.21
CA LEU A 438 21.17 -25.20 -54.83
C LEU A 438 22.27 -24.75 -55.77
N GLU A 439 23.01 -25.71 -56.32
CA GLU A 439 24.02 -25.42 -57.32
C GLU A 439 23.36 -24.91 -58.62
N ARG A 440 22.25 -25.55 -59.03
CA ARG A 440 21.47 -25.18 -60.23
C ARG A 440 20.65 -23.89 -60.08
N SER A 441 20.35 -23.46 -58.85
CA SER A 441 19.48 -22.31 -58.58
C SER A 441 20.12 -20.93 -58.79
N PHE A 442 21.45 -20.89 -58.99
CA PHE A 442 22.18 -19.65 -59.28
C PHE A 442 22.94 -19.79 -60.61
N PRO A 443 22.31 -19.49 -61.75
CA PRO A 443 22.96 -19.62 -63.07
C PRO A 443 24.10 -18.60 -63.23
N ALA A 444 24.99 -18.86 -64.20
CA ALA A 444 26.02 -17.90 -64.59
C ALA A 444 25.44 -16.82 -65.51
N ALA A 445 25.94 -15.58 -65.39
CA ALA A 445 25.65 -14.49 -66.30
C ALA A 445 26.36 -14.78 -67.63
N ASP A 446 25.61 -15.23 -68.63
CA ASP A 446 26.17 -15.49 -69.96
C ASP A 446 26.40 -14.18 -70.74
N THR A 447 27.12 -14.31 -71.86
CA THR A 447 27.48 -13.18 -72.72
C THR A 447 26.25 -12.51 -73.32
N ALA A 448 25.19 -13.27 -73.63
CA ALA A 448 23.92 -12.74 -74.13
C ALA A 448 23.21 -11.87 -73.10
N TRP A 449 23.19 -12.30 -71.83
CA TRP A 449 22.60 -11.57 -70.71
C TRP A 449 23.30 -10.24 -70.47
N LEU A 450 24.64 -10.24 -70.42
CA LEU A 450 25.43 -9.02 -70.25
C LEU A 450 25.26 -8.05 -71.42
N LYS A 451 25.22 -8.55 -72.65
CA LYS A 451 25.00 -7.75 -73.87
C LYS A 451 23.61 -7.12 -73.88
N ALA A 452 22.57 -7.83 -73.43
CA ALA A 452 21.21 -7.32 -73.35
C ALA A 452 21.03 -6.16 -72.35
N ARG A 453 21.99 -5.92 -71.46
CA ARG A 453 21.99 -4.79 -70.51
C ARG A 453 22.59 -3.51 -71.07
N VAL A 454 23.18 -3.56 -72.28
CA VAL A 454 23.76 -2.38 -72.91
C VAL A 454 22.64 -1.53 -73.54
N LYS A 455 22.48 -0.29 -73.06
CA LYS A 455 21.47 0.62 -73.60
C LYS A 455 21.86 1.08 -75.02
N PRO A 456 20.91 1.14 -75.98
CA PRO A 456 21.17 1.66 -77.31
C PRO A 456 21.70 3.10 -77.23
N GLY A 457 22.91 3.34 -77.76
CA GLY A 457 23.54 4.66 -77.75
C GLY A 457 24.29 5.03 -76.45
N ALA A 458 24.45 4.10 -75.51
CA ALA A 458 25.35 4.31 -74.37
C ALA A 458 26.80 4.45 -74.87
N GLY A 459 27.47 5.55 -74.52
CA GLY A 459 28.90 5.74 -74.79
C GLY A 459 29.78 4.82 -73.94
N ALA A 460 31.09 4.90 -74.13
CA ALA A 460 32.08 4.17 -73.33
C ALA A 460 32.84 5.07 -72.35
N ASP A 461 32.25 6.22 -71.98
CA ASP A 461 32.83 7.12 -71.00
C ASP A 461 32.76 6.54 -69.57
N GLY A 462 33.46 7.19 -68.63
CA GLY A 462 33.51 6.74 -67.24
C GLY A 462 32.12 6.71 -66.58
N GLN A 463 31.21 7.60 -66.97
CA GLN A 463 29.87 7.67 -66.38
C GLN A 463 28.96 6.56 -66.89
N ALA A 464 29.00 6.26 -68.19
CA ALA A 464 28.26 5.17 -68.82
C ALA A 464 28.72 3.80 -68.29
N THR A 465 30.02 3.64 -68.07
CA THR A 465 30.60 2.43 -67.46
C THR A 465 30.10 2.22 -66.03
N LEU A 466 30.08 3.28 -65.20
CA LEU A 466 29.56 3.21 -63.83
C LEU A 466 28.06 2.89 -63.81
N ASN A 467 27.28 3.51 -64.70
CA ASN A 467 25.85 3.26 -64.81
C ASN A 467 25.56 1.81 -65.25
N TYR A 468 26.26 1.31 -66.27
CA TYR A 468 26.15 -0.08 -66.71
C TYR A 468 26.53 -1.07 -65.60
N ALA A 469 27.64 -0.82 -64.89
CA ALA A 469 28.10 -1.67 -63.79
C ALA A 469 27.10 -1.68 -62.62
N ALA A 470 26.52 -0.52 -62.27
CA ALA A 470 25.51 -0.39 -61.22
C ALA A 470 24.20 -1.10 -61.60
N GLU A 471 23.69 -0.88 -62.81
CA GLU A 471 22.46 -1.51 -63.32
C GLU A 471 22.62 -3.03 -63.43
N THR A 472 23.75 -3.50 -63.98
CA THR A 472 24.06 -4.93 -64.10
C THR A 472 24.17 -5.59 -62.73
N SER A 473 24.84 -4.94 -61.77
CA SER A 473 24.91 -5.44 -60.40
C SER A 473 23.54 -5.45 -59.70
N ALA A 474 22.72 -4.42 -59.88
CA ALA A 474 21.41 -4.32 -59.25
C ALA A 474 20.45 -5.41 -59.78
N GLU A 475 20.45 -5.61 -61.10
CA GLU A 475 19.62 -6.62 -61.74
C GLU A 475 20.04 -8.04 -61.33
N TRP A 476 21.35 -8.33 -61.31
CA TRP A 476 21.84 -9.63 -60.88
C TRP A 476 21.46 -9.93 -59.43
N LYS A 477 21.62 -8.94 -58.54
CA LYS A 477 21.18 -9.03 -57.14
C LYS A 477 19.68 -9.27 -57.03
N ALA A 478 18.86 -8.64 -57.88
CA ALA A 478 17.41 -8.88 -57.91
C ALA A 478 17.06 -10.32 -58.34
N GLN A 479 17.77 -10.89 -59.31
CA GLN A 479 17.59 -12.29 -59.72
C GLN A 479 17.97 -13.27 -58.60
N VAL A 480 19.12 -13.04 -57.96
CA VAL A 480 19.57 -13.84 -56.81
C VAL A 480 18.59 -13.72 -55.63
N ARG A 481 18.08 -12.52 -55.33
CA ARG A 481 17.03 -12.30 -54.32
C ARG A 481 15.81 -13.15 -54.59
N LYS A 482 15.29 -13.10 -55.83
CA LYS A 482 14.09 -13.84 -56.23
C LYS A 482 14.31 -15.35 -56.12
N ALA A 483 15.46 -15.85 -56.54
CA ALA A 483 15.82 -17.26 -56.43
C ALA A 483 15.94 -17.72 -54.97
N ALA A 484 16.61 -16.93 -54.13
CA ALA A 484 16.80 -17.23 -52.71
C ALA A 484 15.46 -17.26 -51.95
N LEU A 485 14.61 -16.24 -52.14
CA LEU A 485 13.31 -16.16 -51.46
C LEU A 485 12.34 -17.27 -51.92
N ARG A 486 12.40 -17.70 -53.18
CA ARG A 486 11.64 -18.87 -53.66
C ARG A 486 12.02 -20.14 -52.89
N LEU A 487 13.32 -20.43 -52.80
CA LEU A 487 13.82 -21.61 -52.10
C LEU A 487 13.52 -21.57 -50.60
N LEU A 488 13.63 -20.40 -49.97
CA LEU A 488 13.24 -20.19 -48.57
C LEU A 488 11.73 -20.39 -48.36
N GLY A 489 10.89 -19.96 -49.31
CA GLY A 489 9.45 -20.25 -49.29
C GLY A 489 9.14 -21.74 -49.41
N GLU A 490 9.88 -22.48 -50.23
CA GLU A 490 9.76 -23.95 -50.32
C GLU A 490 10.18 -24.64 -49.01
N LEU A 491 11.22 -24.13 -48.34
CA LEU A 491 11.64 -24.59 -47.02
C LEU A 491 10.57 -24.33 -45.95
N ASP A 492 9.95 -23.15 -45.94
CA ASP A 492 8.83 -22.83 -45.05
C ASP A 492 7.64 -23.75 -45.31
N GLY A 493 7.31 -23.99 -46.58
CA GLY A 493 6.27 -24.92 -47.00
C GLY A 493 6.49 -26.34 -46.46
N ARG A 494 7.73 -26.80 -46.34
CA ARG A 494 8.06 -28.11 -45.72
C ARG A 494 7.88 -28.11 -44.20
N LYS A 495 8.11 -26.99 -43.51
CA LYS A 495 7.87 -26.83 -42.06
C LYS A 495 6.40 -26.56 -41.73
N SER A 496 5.59 -26.12 -42.69
CA SER A 496 4.19 -25.74 -42.48
C SER A 496 3.31 -26.87 -41.92
N PRO A 497 3.38 -28.13 -42.42
CA PRO A 497 2.58 -29.22 -41.86
C PRO A 497 2.92 -29.55 -40.41
N ALA A 498 4.21 -29.52 -40.05
CA ALA A 498 4.66 -29.76 -38.68
C ALA A 498 4.17 -28.68 -37.72
N ARG A 499 4.26 -27.40 -38.11
CA ARG A 499 3.72 -26.27 -37.34
C ARG A 499 2.20 -26.34 -37.21
N ALA A 500 1.48 -26.69 -38.28
CA ALA A 500 0.04 -26.86 -38.23
C ALA A 500 -0.38 -28.00 -37.29
N ALA A 501 0.36 -29.11 -37.29
CA ALA A 501 0.12 -30.22 -36.37
C ALA A 501 0.41 -29.82 -34.90
N GLU A 502 1.48 -29.06 -34.65
CA GLU A 502 1.81 -28.53 -33.33
C GLU A 502 0.74 -27.56 -32.83
N ALA A 503 0.32 -26.60 -33.66
CA ALA A 503 -0.76 -25.67 -33.34
C ALA A 503 -2.09 -26.41 -33.06
N ALA A 504 -2.43 -27.42 -33.87
CA ALA A 504 -3.62 -28.25 -33.63
C ALA A 504 -3.54 -29.00 -32.30
N SER A 505 -2.38 -29.56 -31.93
CA SER A 505 -2.19 -30.21 -30.64
C SER A 505 -2.34 -29.24 -29.46
N LEU A 506 -1.84 -28.00 -29.60
CA LEU A 506 -2.00 -26.96 -28.58
C LEU A 506 -3.46 -26.49 -28.47
N HIS A 507 -4.17 -26.37 -29.60
CA HIS A 507 -5.61 -26.09 -29.62
C HIS A 507 -6.42 -27.19 -28.93
N ASP A 508 -6.06 -28.46 -29.15
CA ASP A 508 -6.70 -29.59 -28.46
C ASP A 508 -6.43 -29.57 -26.94
N GLU A 509 -5.21 -29.21 -26.52
CA GLU A 509 -4.89 -29.06 -25.10
C GLU A 509 -5.67 -27.90 -24.46
N LEU A 510 -5.79 -26.76 -25.15
CA LEU A 510 -6.62 -25.64 -24.72
C LEU A 510 -8.10 -26.01 -24.67
N ALA A 511 -8.61 -26.75 -25.66
CA ALA A 511 -9.99 -27.21 -25.70
C ALA A 511 -10.34 -28.18 -24.55
N ARG A 512 -9.39 -28.99 -24.08
CA ARG A 512 -9.57 -29.86 -22.90
C ARG A 512 -9.79 -29.08 -21.61
N LEU A 513 -9.31 -27.84 -21.54
CA LEU A 513 -9.56 -26.94 -20.41
C LEU A 513 -10.96 -26.30 -20.48
N GLY A 514 -11.70 -26.46 -21.58
CA GLY A 514 -12.94 -25.75 -21.87
C GLY A 514 -14.02 -25.84 -20.79
N GLY A 515 -14.15 -26.99 -20.10
CA GLY A 515 -15.10 -27.15 -19.00
C GLY A 515 -14.76 -26.26 -17.80
N GLN A 516 -13.49 -26.23 -17.39
CA GLN A 516 -13.01 -25.38 -16.31
C GLN A 516 -13.00 -23.90 -16.73
N GLU A 517 -12.68 -23.61 -18.00
CA GLU A 517 -12.74 -22.26 -18.54
C GLU A 517 -14.15 -21.68 -18.58
N ALA A 518 -15.18 -22.49 -18.82
CA ALA A 518 -16.57 -22.04 -18.76
C ALA A 518 -16.95 -21.60 -17.32
N VAL A 519 -16.49 -22.33 -16.31
CA VAL A 519 -16.71 -21.98 -14.89
C VAL A 519 -15.91 -20.72 -14.52
N ALA A 520 -14.65 -20.64 -14.94
CA ALA A 520 -13.80 -19.46 -14.73
C ALA A 520 -14.35 -18.22 -15.45
N ALA A 521 -14.92 -18.38 -16.65
CA ALA A 521 -15.59 -17.29 -17.38
C ALA A 521 -16.79 -16.75 -16.60
N ARG A 522 -17.62 -17.61 -16.00
CA ARG A 522 -18.74 -17.16 -15.16
C ARG A 522 -18.28 -16.36 -13.93
N LEU A 523 -17.16 -16.75 -13.31
CA LEU A 523 -16.55 -15.96 -12.23
C LEU A 523 -16.10 -14.58 -12.73
N ARG A 524 -15.44 -14.51 -13.88
CA ARG A 524 -15.01 -13.26 -14.50
C ARG A 524 -16.18 -12.37 -14.90
N ASP A 525 -17.23 -12.95 -15.46
CA ASP A 525 -18.45 -12.23 -15.86
C ASP A 525 -19.15 -11.63 -14.64
N MET A 526 -19.19 -12.37 -13.52
CA MET A 526 -19.72 -11.87 -12.26
C MET A 526 -18.89 -10.71 -11.69
N ASP A 527 -17.56 -10.84 -11.66
CA ASP A 527 -16.65 -9.74 -11.28
C ASP A 527 -16.75 -8.53 -12.21
N ALA A 528 -16.99 -8.76 -13.50
CA ALA A 528 -17.19 -7.71 -14.49
C ALA A 528 -18.53 -7.01 -14.30
N ALA A 529 -19.61 -7.74 -14.02
CA ALA A 529 -20.93 -7.19 -13.74
C ALA A 529 -20.93 -6.33 -12.47
N GLU A 530 -20.29 -6.80 -11.40
CA GLU A 530 -20.14 -6.04 -10.15
C GLU A 530 -19.37 -4.72 -10.37
N ARG A 531 -18.27 -4.74 -11.14
CA ARG A 531 -17.52 -3.54 -11.51
C ARG A 531 -18.30 -2.63 -12.46
N ALA A 532 -19.07 -3.19 -13.37
CA ALA A 532 -19.90 -2.42 -14.28
C ALA A 532 -21.03 -1.69 -13.54
N ALA A 533 -21.61 -2.30 -12.49
CA ALA A 533 -22.61 -1.67 -11.64
C ALA A 533 -22.04 -0.46 -10.89
N GLU A 534 -20.84 -0.59 -10.30
CA GLU A 534 -20.11 0.53 -9.69
C GLU A 534 -19.83 1.64 -10.73
N ALA A 535 -19.27 1.28 -11.88
CA ALA A 535 -18.95 2.23 -12.94
C ALA A 535 -20.20 2.97 -13.47
N ALA A 536 -21.35 2.30 -13.55
CA ALA A 536 -22.62 2.89 -13.96
C ALA A 536 -23.10 3.97 -12.97
N LEU A 537 -22.98 3.70 -11.65
CA LEU A 537 -23.26 4.70 -10.62
C LEU A 537 -22.31 5.90 -10.73
N LEU A 538 -21.01 5.64 -10.86
CA LEU A 538 -20.00 6.70 -10.96
C LEU A 538 -20.16 7.57 -12.21
N ALA A 539 -20.63 7.00 -13.33
CA ALA A 539 -20.87 7.73 -14.57
C ALA A 539 -22.04 8.73 -14.47
N LEU A 540 -22.90 8.62 -13.46
CA LEU A 540 -23.97 9.59 -13.20
C LEU A 540 -23.47 10.87 -12.54
N LEU A 541 -22.32 10.82 -11.86
CA LEU A 541 -21.77 11.99 -11.19
C LEU A 541 -21.38 13.05 -12.23
N PRO A 542 -21.61 14.33 -11.96
CA PRO A 542 -21.05 15.40 -12.77
C PRO A 542 -19.53 15.21 -12.92
N GLY A 543 -19.00 15.44 -14.12
CA GLY A 543 -17.57 15.33 -14.40
C GLY A 543 -16.73 16.15 -13.43
N GLU A 544 -15.46 15.78 -13.26
CA GLU A 544 -14.50 16.47 -12.39
C GLU A 544 -14.11 17.85 -12.95
N ASP A 545 -15.09 18.71 -13.20
CA ASP A 545 -14.84 20.12 -13.43
C ASP A 545 -14.50 20.74 -12.07
N GLU A 546 -13.19 20.88 -11.82
CA GLU A 546 -12.63 21.93 -10.97
C GLU A 546 -12.95 21.92 -9.46
N ALA A 547 -13.02 20.75 -8.81
CA ALA A 547 -12.66 20.69 -7.39
C ALA A 547 -11.12 20.83 -7.24
N SER A 548 -10.62 22.02 -7.58
CA SER A 548 -9.29 22.51 -7.25
C SER A 548 -8.92 22.12 -5.82
N ALA A 549 -7.64 21.85 -5.55
CA ALA A 549 -7.16 21.57 -4.21
C ALA A 549 -7.63 22.69 -3.25
N ILE A 550 -8.75 22.45 -2.55
CA ILE A 550 -9.35 23.44 -1.66
C ILE A 550 -8.29 23.74 -0.62
N ALA A 551 -7.79 24.98 -0.61
CA ALA A 551 -6.78 25.40 0.33
C ALA A 551 -7.42 25.47 1.73
N LEU A 552 -7.29 24.39 2.49
CA LEU A 552 -7.83 24.30 3.84
C LEU A 552 -7.03 25.17 4.82
N PRO A 553 -7.71 25.84 5.77
CA PRO A 553 -7.04 26.66 6.77
C PRO A 553 -6.13 25.82 7.68
N SER A 554 -4.82 26.07 7.62
CA SER A 554 -3.85 25.39 8.47
C SER A 554 -3.70 26.06 9.85
N PRO A 555 -3.53 25.29 10.93
CA PRO A 555 -3.25 25.85 12.26
C PRO A 555 -1.89 26.53 12.31
N HIS A 556 -1.78 27.63 13.06
CA HIS A 556 -0.48 28.25 13.32
C HIS A 556 0.40 27.36 14.22
N PRO A 557 1.73 27.43 14.11
CA PRO A 557 2.64 26.71 15.00
C PRO A 557 2.45 27.15 16.46
N VAL A 558 2.40 26.18 17.38
CA VAL A 558 2.45 26.45 18.83
C VAL A 558 3.75 27.17 19.17
N GLN A 559 3.66 28.39 19.70
CA GLN A 559 4.82 29.17 20.16
C GLN A 559 5.29 28.67 21.53
N ALA A 560 5.91 27.48 21.57
CA ALA A 560 6.37 26.85 22.82
C ALA A 560 7.49 27.63 23.54
N ALA A 561 8.27 28.46 22.81
CA ALA A 561 9.42 29.17 23.35
C ALA A 561 9.08 30.23 24.42
N ALA A 562 7.90 30.85 24.36
CA ALA A 562 7.47 31.81 25.38
C ALA A 562 6.96 31.13 26.67
N ALA A 563 6.39 29.93 26.54
CA ALA A 563 5.82 29.16 27.66
C ALA A 563 6.88 28.46 28.52
N ALA A 564 7.97 28.01 27.90
CA ALA A 564 9.10 27.40 28.60
C ALA A 564 9.85 28.43 29.48
N ALA A 565 9.92 29.70 29.04
CA ALA A 565 10.57 30.78 29.79
C ALA A 565 9.81 31.16 31.07
N GLU A 566 8.47 31.20 31.03
CA GLU A 566 7.65 31.52 32.22
C GLU A 566 7.58 30.39 33.25
N ARG A 567 7.69 29.12 32.83
CA ARG A 567 7.67 27.96 33.73
C ARG A 567 9.05 27.51 34.20
N GLY A 568 10.10 27.63 33.40
CA GLY A 568 11.48 27.41 33.85
C GLY A 568 11.84 28.33 35.02
N ALA A 569 11.42 29.59 34.97
CA ALA A 569 11.63 30.56 36.05
C ALA A 569 10.82 30.29 37.33
N ARG A 570 9.72 29.52 37.26
CA ARG A 570 8.90 29.16 38.45
C ARG A 570 9.19 27.76 39.00
N ALA A 571 9.79 26.87 38.22
CA ALA A 571 10.09 25.49 38.64
C ALA A 571 11.44 25.35 39.35
N ASP A 572 12.40 26.25 39.10
CA ASP A 572 13.77 26.18 39.68
C ASP A 572 13.89 26.70 41.13
N ALA A 573 12.77 26.95 41.83
CA ALA A 573 12.79 27.50 43.19
C ALA A 573 11.90 26.75 44.20
N ARG A 574 11.73 25.42 44.05
CA ARG A 574 11.31 24.58 45.17
C ARG A 574 12.37 23.50 45.43
N PRO A 575 12.99 23.47 46.63
CA PRO A 575 13.74 22.30 47.06
C PRO A 575 12.80 21.09 46.94
N ALA A 576 13.30 19.95 46.45
CA ALA A 576 12.54 18.72 46.43
C ALA A 576 12.02 18.43 47.85
N GLU A 577 10.74 18.66 48.10
CA GLU A 577 10.13 18.20 49.34
C GLU A 577 10.19 16.67 49.36
N PRO A 578 10.59 16.05 50.47
CA PRO A 578 10.56 14.60 50.60
C PRO A 578 9.15 14.10 50.29
N SER A 579 9.06 13.06 49.45
CA SER A 579 7.80 12.43 49.06
C SER A 579 6.97 12.09 50.31
N ALA A 580 5.65 12.01 50.18
CA ALA A 580 4.78 11.58 51.28
C ALA A 580 5.22 10.23 51.89
N ILE A 581 5.88 9.39 51.08
CA ILE A 581 6.49 8.12 51.50
C ILE A 581 7.79 8.33 52.29
N SER A 582 8.64 9.28 51.93
CA SER A 582 9.81 9.65 52.76
C SER A 582 9.38 10.16 54.13
N ARG A 583 8.30 10.96 54.20
CA ARG A 583 7.71 11.41 55.48
C ARG A 583 7.12 10.26 56.29
N LEU A 584 6.49 9.27 55.64
CA LEU A 584 6.00 8.06 56.30
C LEU A 584 7.14 7.12 56.73
N ALA A 585 8.24 7.06 55.99
CA ALA A 585 9.43 6.28 56.32
C ALA A 585 10.20 6.86 57.50
N ASP A 586 10.30 8.19 57.62
CA ASP A 586 10.90 8.85 58.79
C ASP A 586 10.03 8.67 60.05
N VAL A 587 8.69 8.70 59.91
CA VAL A 587 7.75 8.41 61.00
C VAL A 587 7.81 6.92 61.41
N ALA A 588 7.96 6.00 60.45
CA ALA A 588 8.10 4.57 60.72
C ALA A 588 9.48 4.19 61.30
N ALA A 589 10.55 4.86 60.89
CA ALA A 589 11.89 4.69 61.46
C ALA A 589 11.96 5.24 62.89
N SER A 590 11.24 6.33 63.19
CA SER A 590 11.08 6.86 64.55
C SER A 590 10.20 5.99 65.45
N SER A 591 9.25 5.22 64.90
CA SER A 591 8.39 4.31 65.69
C SER A 591 9.00 2.92 65.90
N ALA A 592 9.97 2.50 65.07
CA ALA A 592 10.63 1.19 65.19
C ALA A 592 11.57 1.09 66.41
N ALA A 593 12.02 2.21 66.99
CA ALA A 593 12.85 2.21 68.20
C ALA A 593 12.05 2.17 69.52
N ALA A 594 10.71 2.30 69.47
CA ALA A 594 9.86 2.38 70.65
C ALA A 594 8.54 1.62 70.47
N SER A 595 8.60 0.29 70.40
CA SER A 595 7.57 -0.68 70.83
C SER A 595 7.77 -2.02 70.12
N ALA A 596 8.61 -2.89 70.69
CA ALA A 596 8.61 -4.30 70.37
C ALA A 596 7.54 -5.02 71.22
N SER A 597 6.26 -4.77 70.93
CA SER A 597 5.15 -5.62 71.43
C SER A 597 3.84 -5.24 70.73
N ASP A 598 3.20 -6.24 70.14
CA ASP A 598 1.82 -6.26 69.62
C ASP A 598 1.50 -5.45 68.36
N VAL A 599 2.00 -5.94 67.23
CA VAL A 599 1.21 -5.95 65.98
C VAL A 599 1.33 -7.33 65.34
N SER A 600 0.25 -8.12 65.38
CA SER A 600 0.15 -9.37 64.61
C SER A 600 0.23 -9.06 63.11
N PRO A 601 1.14 -9.69 62.35
CA PRO A 601 1.18 -9.48 60.91
C PRO A 601 -0.06 -10.09 60.28
N ILE A 602 -0.73 -9.31 59.42
CA ILE A 602 -1.83 -9.80 58.60
C ILE A 602 -1.27 -10.88 57.66
N GLY A 603 -1.58 -12.15 57.94
CA GLY A 603 -1.81 -13.15 56.89
C GLY A 603 -0.67 -14.06 56.42
N ALA A 604 0.34 -14.38 57.23
CA ALA A 604 1.17 -15.56 56.98
C ALA A 604 1.28 -16.42 58.26
N PRO A 605 0.84 -17.69 58.27
CA PRO A 605 1.09 -18.55 59.41
C PRO A 605 2.60 -18.77 59.54
N THR A 606 3.16 -18.52 60.73
CA THR A 606 4.49 -18.98 61.13
C THR A 606 4.65 -20.45 60.72
N GLY A 607 5.63 -20.77 59.88
CA GLY A 607 5.83 -22.12 59.34
C GLY A 607 5.44 -22.32 57.87
N ALA A 608 4.80 -21.35 57.19
CA ALA A 608 4.34 -21.53 55.81
C ALA A 608 5.49 -21.82 54.81
N ALA A 609 6.63 -21.15 54.97
CA ALA A 609 7.80 -21.40 54.14
C ALA A 609 8.38 -22.80 54.39
N GLU A 610 8.37 -23.26 55.65
CA GLU A 610 8.83 -24.58 56.06
C GLU A 610 7.91 -25.68 55.52
N LEU A 611 6.59 -25.47 55.56
CA LEU A 611 5.60 -26.40 55.00
C LEU A 611 5.72 -26.52 53.47
N LEU A 612 5.92 -25.40 52.78
CA LEU A 612 6.14 -25.42 51.32
C LEU A 612 7.46 -26.12 50.96
N ALA A 613 8.51 -25.94 51.76
CA ALA A 613 9.78 -26.64 51.58
C ALA A 613 9.65 -28.16 51.87
N GLN A 614 8.87 -28.55 52.87
CA GLN A 614 8.57 -29.97 53.13
C GLN A 614 7.74 -30.58 52.00
N ALA A 615 6.73 -29.87 51.50
CA ALA A 615 5.91 -30.32 50.37
C ALA A 615 6.76 -30.46 49.10
N GLU A 616 7.65 -29.51 48.84
CA GLU A 616 8.62 -29.58 47.75
C GLU A 616 9.52 -30.82 47.85
N ALA A 617 10.11 -31.08 49.02
CA ALA A 617 10.97 -32.24 49.25
C ALA A 617 10.25 -33.58 49.01
N LEU A 618 8.95 -33.66 49.31
CA LEU A 618 8.14 -34.86 49.09
C LEU A 618 7.83 -35.12 47.61
N ILE A 619 7.63 -34.06 46.81
CA ILE A 619 7.22 -34.21 45.41
C ILE A 619 8.38 -34.13 44.41
N ARG A 620 9.52 -33.53 44.78
CA ARG A 620 10.72 -33.39 43.93
C ARG A 620 11.26 -34.71 43.35
N PRO A 621 11.20 -35.88 44.04
CA PRO A 621 11.64 -37.15 43.47
C PRO A 621 10.81 -37.64 42.29
N ILE A 622 9.59 -37.11 42.08
CA ILE A 622 8.67 -37.54 41.02
C ILE A 622 8.95 -36.72 39.74
N PRO A 623 9.47 -37.32 38.65
CA PRO A 623 9.92 -36.58 37.46
C PRO A 623 8.84 -35.69 36.84
N GLN A 624 7.58 -36.13 36.84
CA GLN A 624 6.44 -35.41 36.29
C GLN A 624 6.03 -34.18 37.12
N LEU A 625 6.48 -34.07 38.37
CA LEU A 625 6.09 -32.99 39.30
C LEU A 625 7.22 -31.99 39.59
N ARG A 626 8.34 -32.06 38.85
CA ARG A 626 9.49 -31.16 39.06
C ARG A 626 9.12 -29.68 38.95
N LYS A 627 8.31 -29.29 37.95
CA LYS A 627 7.87 -27.88 37.79
C LYS A 627 7.08 -27.38 39.02
N GLN A 628 6.24 -28.23 39.60
CA GLN A 628 5.47 -27.91 40.79
C GLN A 628 6.38 -27.81 42.01
N ALA A 629 7.36 -28.70 42.14
CA ALA A 629 8.39 -28.64 43.18
C ALA A 629 9.17 -27.31 43.13
N ASP A 630 9.62 -26.90 41.95
CA ASP A 630 10.36 -25.65 41.76
C ASP A 630 9.51 -24.41 42.10
N SER A 631 8.22 -24.43 41.78
CA SER A 631 7.27 -23.37 42.15
C SER A 631 7.07 -23.28 43.68
N LEU A 632 6.96 -24.41 44.38
CA LEU A 632 6.84 -24.45 45.83
C LEU A 632 8.12 -23.94 46.52
N ALA A 633 9.30 -24.33 46.03
CA ALA A 633 10.58 -23.81 46.51
C ALA A 633 10.67 -22.28 46.35
N ALA A 634 10.33 -21.76 45.18
CA ALA A 634 10.34 -20.32 44.90
C ALA A 634 9.39 -19.55 45.84
N LYS A 635 8.21 -20.10 46.10
CA LYS A 635 7.22 -19.51 47.01
C LYS A 635 7.66 -19.55 48.47
N ALA A 636 8.28 -20.65 48.90
CA ALA A 636 8.86 -20.78 50.25
C ALA A 636 9.94 -19.71 50.46
N GLU A 637 10.83 -19.54 49.48
CA GLU A 637 11.90 -18.56 49.55
C GLU A 637 11.38 -17.11 49.54
N GLN A 638 10.36 -16.82 48.73
CA GLN A 638 9.70 -15.51 48.74
C GLN A 638 9.11 -15.16 50.11
N LEU A 639 8.49 -16.14 50.79
CA LEU A 639 7.94 -15.97 52.13
C LEU A 639 9.04 -15.74 53.18
N ARG A 640 10.19 -16.44 53.09
CA ARG A 640 11.33 -16.18 53.98
C ARG A 640 11.90 -14.78 53.80
N GLN A 641 11.95 -14.30 52.57
CA GLN A 641 12.44 -12.96 52.26
C GLN A 641 11.47 -11.83 52.66
N SER A 642 10.25 -12.14 53.13
CA SER A 642 9.23 -11.16 53.56
C SER A 642 8.96 -10.04 52.54
N ARG A 643 9.08 -10.35 51.25
CA ARG A 643 8.91 -9.37 50.16
C ARG A 643 7.46 -9.37 49.67
N PHE A 644 6.76 -8.26 49.91
CA PHE A 644 5.44 -8.00 49.32
C PHE A 644 5.59 -7.29 47.96
N THR A 645 4.98 -7.81 46.91
CA THR A 645 5.06 -7.24 45.56
C THR A 645 3.77 -6.53 45.21
N ILE A 646 3.86 -5.24 44.88
CA ILE A 646 2.74 -4.46 44.33
C ILE A 646 2.91 -4.41 42.82
N ALA A 647 1.90 -4.85 42.08
CA ALA A 647 1.89 -4.82 40.62
C ALA A 647 0.94 -3.73 40.12
N LEU A 648 1.43 -2.89 39.21
CA LEU A 648 0.64 -1.83 38.55
C LEU A 648 0.16 -2.34 37.19
N PHE A 649 -1.15 -2.48 37.01
CA PHE A 649 -1.78 -2.95 35.77
C PHE A 649 -2.53 -1.81 35.06
N GLY A 650 -2.62 -1.88 33.72
CA GLY A 650 -3.33 -0.91 32.89
C GLY A 650 -2.86 -0.90 31.44
N ALA A 651 -3.66 -0.29 30.54
CA ALA A 651 -3.37 -0.19 29.11
C ALA A 651 -2.01 0.48 28.79
N PHE A 652 -1.47 0.24 27.60
CA PHE A 652 -0.23 0.89 27.13
C PHE A 652 -0.38 2.43 27.19
N SER A 653 0.68 3.11 27.63
CA SER A 653 0.73 4.58 27.78
C SER A 653 -0.30 5.19 28.76
N ALA A 654 -0.93 4.39 29.63
CA ALA A 654 -1.85 4.89 30.66
C ALA A 654 -1.18 5.63 31.85
N GLY A 655 0.13 5.92 31.79
CA GLY A 655 0.86 6.63 32.85
C GLY A 655 1.37 5.76 34.01
N LYS A 656 1.45 4.43 33.85
CA LYS A 656 1.92 3.50 34.89
C LYS A 656 3.34 3.81 35.39
N SER A 657 4.29 4.02 34.48
CA SER A 657 5.68 4.36 34.81
C SER A 657 5.78 5.73 35.49
N SER A 658 5.02 6.71 35.02
CA SER A 658 4.94 8.05 35.64
C SER A 658 4.35 7.98 37.05
N PHE A 659 3.33 7.14 37.28
CA PHE A 659 2.76 6.91 38.61
C PHE A 659 3.76 6.22 39.54
N ALA A 660 4.46 5.19 39.06
CA ALA A 660 5.52 4.52 39.81
C ALA A 660 6.64 5.50 40.20
N ASN A 661 7.09 6.34 39.26
CA ASN A 661 8.09 7.38 39.53
C ASN A 661 7.61 8.40 40.55
N ALA A 662 6.35 8.84 40.46
CA ALA A 662 5.75 9.75 41.43
C ALA A 662 5.67 9.13 42.84
N LEU A 663 5.36 7.83 42.92
CA LEU A 663 5.30 7.09 44.18
C LEU A 663 6.70 6.91 44.80
N VAL A 664 7.70 6.61 43.98
CA VAL A 664 9.11 6.48 44.42
C VAL A 664 9.72 7.86 44.73
N GLY A 665 9.22 8.92 44.11
CA GLY A 665 9.74 10.29 44.24
C GLY A 665 10.96 10.58 43.37
N LEU A 666 11.34 9.67 42.47
CA LEU A 666 12.49 9.79 41.57
C LEU A 666 12.14 9.23 40.19
N PRO A 667 12.74 9.72 39.08
CA PRO A 667 12.51 9.24 37.73
C PRO A 667 13.22 7.89 37.47
N ALA A 668 12.78 6.84 38.18
CA ALA A 668 13.40 5.52 38.15
C ALA A 668 13.10 4.73 36.87
N LEU A 669 11.91 4.90 36.29
CA LEU A 669 11.48 4.24 35.05
C LEU A 669 11.40 5.27 33.92
N PRO A 670 11.84 4.98 32.69
CA PRO A 670 11.62 5.88 31.58
C PRO A 670 10.13 6.00 31.26
N VAL A 671 9.76 7.17 30.76
CA VAL A 671 8.42 7.49 30.28
C VAL A 671 8.56 7.93 28.83
N SER A 672 7.80 7.33 27.93
CA SER A 672 7.78 7.72 26.53
C SER A 672 6.37 7.56 25.94
N PRO A 673 6.00 8.40 24.95
CA PRO A 673 4.69 8.39 24.31
C PRO A 673 4.53 7.23 23.30
N ASN A 674 5.63 6.67 22.78
CA ASN A 674 5.60 5.43 22.01
C ASN A 674 5.31 4.24 22.95
N PRO A 675 4.84 3.08 22.47
CA PRO A 675 4.71 1.90 23.32
C PRO A 675 6.10 1.51 23.87
N THR A 676 6.43 1.90 25.11
CA THR A 676 7.81 1.80 25.64
C THR A 676 7.94 0.90 26.84
N THR A 677 7.17 -0.18 26.92
CA THR A 677 7.38 -1.14 28.01
C THR A 677 7.07 -2.54 27.52
N ALA A 678 7.97 -3.06 26.68
CA ALA A 678 8.03 -4.49 26.35
C ALA A 678 8.59 -5.33 27.52
N THR A 679 9.21 -4.68 28.51
CA THR A 679 9.95 -5.32 29.61
C THR A 679 9.25 -5.14 30.95
N ILE A 680 9.07 -6.22 31.71
CA ILE A 680 8.52 -6.16 33.06
C ILE A 680 9.56 -5.54 33.99
N ASN A 681 9.30 -4.33 34.47
CA ASN A 681 10.18 -3.63 35.41
C ASN A 681 9.80 -3.91 36.85
N ARG A 682 10.79 -4.20 37.71
CA ARG A 682 10.61 -4.37 39.15
C ARG A 682 11.53 -3.42 39.91
N ILE A 683 10.93 -2.52 40.69
CA ILE A 683 11.67 -1.63 41.60
C ILE A 683 11.85 -2.37 42.93
N VAL A 684 13.09 -2.45 43.41
CA VAL A 684 13.44 -3.12 44.67
C VAL A 684 14.31 -2.20 45.53
N ALA A 685 14.34 -2.44 46.84
CA ALA A 685 15.27 -1.75 47.73
C ALA A 685 16.72 -2.12 47.38
N PRO A 686 17.67 -1.17 47.46
CA PRO A 686 19.07 -1.43 47.14
C PRO A 686 19.67 -2.48 48.08
N THR A 687 20.52 -3.34 47.54
CA THR A 687 21.30 -4.34 48.29
C THR A 687 22.80 -4.10 48.07
N ALA A 688 23.66 -4.80 48.83
CA ALA A 688 25.11 -4.70 48.64
C ALA A 688 25.54 -5.08 47.20
N ASP A 689 24.86 -6.05 46.59
CA ASP A 689 25.14 -6.53 45.23
C ASP A 689 24.41 -5.74 44.12
N ALA A 690 23.44 -4.90 44.48
CA ALA A 690 22.65 -4.07 43.57
C ALA A 690 22.39 -2.69 44.20
N PRO A 691 23.37 -1.76 44.10
CA PRO A 691 23.30 -0.46 44.74
C PRO A 691 22.22 0.45 44.11
N HIS A 692 21.88 1.54 44.80
CA HIS A 692 20.94 2.53 44.28
C HIS A 692 21.37 3.05 42.90
N GLY A 693 20.40 3.23 41.99
CA GLY A 693 20.67 3.69 40.61
C GLY A 693 21.18 2.61 39.65
N SER A 694 21.14 1.33 40.05
CA SER A 694 21.46 0.18 39.19
C SER A 694 20.21 -0.67 38.91
N ALA A 695 20.24 -1.39 37.78
CA ALA A 695 19.21 -2.36 37.43
C ALA A 695 19.83 -3.70 37.05
N MET A 696 19.28 -4.79 37.59
CA MET A 696 19.62 -6.15 37.14
C MET A 696 18.83 -6.45 35.86
N ILE A 697 19.54 -6.59 34.74
CA ILE A 697 18.94 -6.95 33.45
C ILE A 697 18.94 -8.48 33.33
N ALA A 698 17.76 -9.05 33.09
CA ALA A 698 17.57 -10.47 32.83
C ALA A 698 17.17 -10.67 31.38
N MET A 699 18.07 -11.24 30.58
CA MET A 699 17.81 -11.51 29.17
C MET A 699 17.03 -12.82 29.01
N LYS A 700 16.13 -12.88 28.01
CA LYS A 700 15.47 -14.15 27.61
C LYS A 700 16.53 -15.18 27.22
N THR A 701 16.22 -16.46 27.37
CA THR A 701 17.08 -17.52 26.86
C THR A 701 17.06 -17.55 25.33
N PRO A 702 18.12 -18.06 24.68
CA PRO A 702 18.14 -18.24 23.23
C PRO A 702 16.95 -19.08 22.71
N GLU A 703 16.53 -20.09 23.47
CA GLU A 703 15.38 -20.96 23.17
C GLU A 703 14.08 -20.16 23.15
N ALA A 704 13.81 -19.40 24.21
CA ALA A 704 12.58 -18.61 24.32
C ALA A 704 12.51 -17.52 23.24
N MET A 705 13.64 -16.90 22.90
CA MET A 705 13.70 -15.93 21.81
C MET A 705 13.42 -16.59 20.45
N ARG A 706 13.95 -17.80 20.20
CA ARG A 706 13.64 -18.57 18.97
C ARG A 706 12.16 -18.92 18.87
N GLU A 707 11.52 -19.32 19.96
CA GLU A 707 10.08 -19.59 20.01
C GLU A 707 9.25 -18.33 19.68
N ASP A 708 9.61 -17.17 20.24
CA ASP A 708 8.92 -15.90 19.95
C ASP A 708 9.07 -15.47 18.48
N LEU A 709 10.26 -15.67 17.89
CA LEU A 709 10.53 -15.41 16.48
C LEU A 709 9.71 -16.33 15.57
N ALA A 710 9.71 -17.64 15.85
CA ALA A 710 8.92 -18.63 15.10
C ALA A 710 7.42 -18.34 15.18
N HIS A 711 6.90 -18.06 16.38
CA HIS A 711 5.50 -17.70 16.58
C HIS A 711 5.10 -16.47 15.77
N SER A 712 5.96 -15.45 15.73
CA SER A 712 5.70 -14.22 14.97
C SER A 712 5.70 -14.47 13.46
N LEU A 713 6.58 -15.34 12.95
CA LEU A 713 6.60 -15.72 11.53
C LEU A 713 5.36 -16.53 11.11
N GLU A 714 4.90 -17.46 11.96
CA GLU A 714 3.66 -18.21 11.72
C GLU A 714 2.44 -17.29 11.66
N ARG A 715 2.37 -16.30 12.56
CA ARG A 715 1.30 -15.28 12.58
C ARG A 715 1.31 -14.38 11.34
N LEU A 716 2.45 -14.25 10.68
CA LEU A 716 2.63 -13.52 9.43
C LEU A 716 2.32 -14.37 8.18
N GLY A 717 1.97 -15.65 8.35
CA GLY A 717 1.64 -16.55 7.24
C GLY A 717 2.86 -17.08 6.49
N VAL A 718 4.05 -17.06 7.10
CA VAL A 718 5.24 -17.71 6.52
C VAL A 718 5.04 -19.22 6.50
N ASP A 719 5.47 -19.89 5.43
CA ASP A 719 5.35 -21.34 5.27
C ASP A 719 5.88 -22.08 6.52
N PRO A 720 5.04 -22.87 7.21
CA PRO A 720 5.43 -23.64 8.38
C PRO A 720 6.61 -24.59 8.13
N ALA A 721 6.81 -25.07 6.90
CA ALA A 721 7.96 -25.91 6.55
C ALA A 721 9.28 -25.10 6.59
N ALA A 722 9.26 -23.86 6.10
CA ALA A 722 10.41 -22.96 6.14
C ALA A 722 10.74 -22.52 7.57
N VAL A 723 9.73 -22.23 8.39
CA VAL A 723 9.92 -21.89 9.82
C VAL A 723 10.52 -23.07 10.58
N ARG A 724 10.02 -24.30 10.37
CA ARG A 724 10.58 -25.51 10.99
C ARG A 724 12.02 -25.78 10.55
N GLY A 725 12.35 -25.56 9.28
CA GLY A 725 13.71 -25.73 8.76
C GLY A 725 14.73 -24.75 9.34
N ALA A 726 14.27 -23.59 9.83
CA ALA A 726 15.09 -22.56 10.45
C ALA A 726 14.99 -22.53 11.99
N ALA A 727 14.19 -23.41 12.62
CA ALA A 727 13.84 -23.33 14.03
C ALA A 727 15.05 -23.33 14.98
N ASP A 728 16.15 -23.98 14.58
CA ASP A 728 17.36 -24.06 15.38
C ASP A 728 18.28 -22.84 15.26
N ASP A 729 18.09 -21.97 14.27
CA ASP A 729 18.92 -20.80 13.99
C ASP A 729 18.10 -19.50 13.95
N ALA A 730 18.29 -18.68 14.98
CA ALA A 730 17.62 -17.38 15.09
C ALA A 730 17.99 -16.41 13.97
N ALA A 731 19.22 -16.45 13.44
CA ALA A 731 19.62 -15.61 12.32
C ALA A 731 18.90 -16.04 11.03
N ALA A 732 18.70 -17.35 10.84
CA ALA A 732 17.90 -17.89 9.74
C ALA A 732 16.42 -17.49 9.87
N LEU A 733 15.83 -17.56 11.07
CA LEU A 733 14.47 -17.08 11.34
C LEU A 733 14.32 -15.58 11.02
N LEU A 734 15.26 -14.75 11.48
CA LEU A 734 15.23 -13.31 11.21
C LEU A 734 15.39 -12.99 9.71
N ALA A 735 16.16 -13.78 8.97
CA ALA A 735 16.33 -13.62 7.53
C ALA A 735 15.02 -13.85 6.74
N LEU A 736 14.11 -14.70 7.23
CA LEU A 736 12.79 -14.91 6.62
C LEU A 736 11.94 -13.64 6.64
N SER A 737 12.09 -12.79 7.65
CA SER A 737 11.34 -11.53 7.77
C SER A 737 11.83 -10.41 6.82
N LYS A 738 13.09 -10.48 6.34
CA LYS A 738 13.71 -9.44 5.47
C LYS A 738 13.03 -9.30 4.11
N ARG A 739 12.30 -10.32 3.66
CA ARG A 739 11.61 -10.33 2.37
C ARG A 739 10.20 -9.72 2.43
N MET A 740 9.71 -9.38 3.64
CA MET A 740 8.32 -8.96 3.84
C MET A 740 8.21 -7.44 3.94
N THR A 741 7.31 -6.85 3.15
CA THR A 741 6.99 -5.42 3.24
C THR A 741 5.74 -5.19 4.10
N PRO A 742 5.61 -4.03 4.77
CA PRO A 742 4.41 -3.72 5.57
C PRO A 742 3.12 -3.60 4.73
N ASP A 743 3.28 -3.48 3.41
CA ASP A 743 2.20 -3.34 2.44
C ASP A 743 1.60 -4.70 2.05
N ASP A 744 2.39 -5.78 2.12
CA ASP A 744 1.95 -7.16 1.80
C ASP A 744 1.30 -7.88 3.00
N ILE A 745 1.34 -7.27 4.19
CA ILE A 745 0.95 -7.92 5.45
C ILE A 745 -0.38 -7.33 5.95
N HIS A 746 -1.34 -8.21 6.20
CA HIS A 746 -2.62 -7.88 6.82
C HIS A 746 -2.40 -7.07 8.13
N PRO A 747 -3.22 -6.05 8.44
CA PRO A 747 -2.99 -5.17 9.59
C PRO A 747 -2.75 -5.88 10.94
N ARG A 748 -3.39 -7.04 11.17
CA ARG A 748 -3.18 -7.87 12.38
C ARG A 748 -1.77 -8.46 12.52
N GLY A 749 -1.00 -8.58 11.43
CA GLY A 749 0.37 -9.10 11.42
C GLY A 749 1.44 -8.02 11.66
N ARG A 750 1.11 -6.74 11.53
CA ARG A 750 2.10 -5.64 11.60
C ARG A 750 2.87 -5.56 12.93
N PRO A 751 2.28 -5.83 14.12
CA PRO A 751 3.04 -5.90 15.37
C PRO A 751 4.10 -7.00 15.37
N HIS A 752 3.81 -8.15 14.75
CA HIS A 752 4.77 -9.24 14.62
C HIS A 752 5.94 -8.88 13.69
N LEU A 753 5.67 -8.14 12.60
CA LEU A 753 6.73 -7.63 11.73
C LEU A 753 7.60 -6.58 12.45
N ALA A 754 6.99 -5.68 13.24
CA ALA A 754 7.72 -4.69 14.02
C ALA A 754 8.66 -5.36 15.04
N PHE A 755 8.15 -6.36 15.77
CA PHE A 755 8.95 -7.18 16.68
C PHE A 755 10.13 -7.87 15.96
N LEU A 756 9.90 -8.51 14.81
CA LEU A 756 10.95 -9.18 14.04
C LEU A 756 12.03 -8.20 13.54
N ARG A 757 11.64 -6.98 13.17
CA ARG A 757 12.57 -5.92 12.75
C ARG A 757 13.39 -5.37 13.91
N ALA A 758 12.76 -5.11 15.05
CA ALA A 758 13.45 -4.69 16.27
C ALA A 758 14.46 -5.76 16.72
N ALA A 759 14.03 -7.03 16.78
CA ALA A 759 14.90 -8.16 17.06
C ALA A 759 16.07 -8.27 16.07
N ALA A 760 15.85 -8.03 14.77
CA ALA A 760 16.91 -8.02 13.76
C ALA A 760 17.90 -6.86 13.93
N GLY A 761 17.42 -5.68 14.31
CA GLY A 761 18.25 -4.49 14.56
C GLY A 761 19.16 -4.68 15.78
N GLY A 762 18.62 -5.22 16.87
CA GLY A 762 19.35 -5.48 18.11
C GLY A 762 20.22 -6.74 18.13
N TRP A 763 20.02 -7.67 17.18
CA TRP A 763 20.61 -9.02 17.24
C TRP A 763 22.14 -9.02 17.34
N ALA A 764 22.82 -8.17 16.57
CA ALA A 764 24.27 -8.10 16.55
C ALA A 764 24.86 -7.61 17.89
N ARG A 765 24.08 -6.86 18.67
CA ARG A 765 24.52 -6.23 19.92
C ARG A 765 24.11 -7.01 21.15
N TYR A 766 22.94 -7.66 21.12
CA TYR A 766 22.35 -8.29 22.30
C TYR A 766 22.15 -9.81 22.16
N GLY A 767 22.31 -10.39 20.97
CA GLY A 767 22.13 -11.83 20.74
C GLY A 767 23.06 -12.69 21.60
N GLU A 768 24.32 -12.29 21.76
CA GLU A 768 25.29 -13.00 22.62
C GLU A 768 24.99 -12.87 24.13
N LYS A 769 24.15 -11.90 24.52
CA LYS A 769 23.76 -11.67 25.92
C LYS A 769 22.52 -12.47 26.31
N LEU A 770 21.87 -13.19 25.39
CA LEU A 770 20.71 -14.03 25.70
C LEU A 770 21.06 -15.10 26.74
N GLY A 771 20.17 -15.31 27.71
CA GLY A 771 20.37 -16.23 28.84
C GLY A 771 21.28 -15.70 29.96
N THR A 772 21.79 -14.46 29.86
CA THR A 772 22.63 -13.85 30.89
C THR A 772 21.85 -12.91 31.82
N HIS A 773 22.41 -12.72 33.02
CA HIS A 773 21.99 -11.70 33.97
C HIS A 773 23.17 -10.77 34.25
N PHE A 774 22.98 -9.46 34.17
CA PHE A 774 24.05 -8.50 34.43
C PHE A 774 23.52 -7.21 35.05
N LEU A 775 24.38 -6.54 35.79
CA LEU A 775 24.08 -5.26 36.43
C LEU A 775 24.35 -4.12 35.44
N ALA A 776 23.35 -3.28 35.19
CA ALA A 776 23.44 -2.10 34.34
C ALA A 776 23.33 -0.82 35.19
N GLY A 777 24.14 0.18 34.85
CA GLY A 777 24.04 1.52 35.44
C GLY A 777 22.87 2.33 34.85
N GLU A 778 22.62 3.52 35.41
CA GLU A 778 21.42 4.32 35.12
C GLU A 778 21.17 4.60 33.63
N ALA A 779 22.20 5.07 32.92
CA ALA A 779 22.10 5.38 31.49
C ALA A 779 21.92 4.13 30.62
N GLU A 780 22.37 2.97 31.09
CA GLU A 780 22.30 1.72 30.33
C GLU A 780 20.95 1.05 30.50
N TYR A 781 20.43 0.93 31.73
CA TYR A 781 19.10 0.32 31.92
C TYR A 781 17.99 1.18 31.31
N ARG A 782 18.12 2.51 31.32
CA ARG A 782 17.13 3.39 30.69
C ARG A 782 17.00 3.13 29.19
N ARG A 783 18.08 2.76 28.51
CA ARG A 783 18.05 2.32 27.10
C ARG A 783 17.33 0.99 26.95
N TYR A 784 17.63 0.00 27.78
CA TYR A 784 16.95 -1.31 27.78
C TYR A 784 15.44 -1.26 28.04
N VAL A 785 14.94 -0.18 28.62
CA VAL A 785 13.49 0.01 28.85
C VAL A 785 12.86 0.90 27.78
N ALA A 786 13.62 1.76 27.10
CA ALA A 786 13.12 2.70 26.11
C ALA A 786 13.27 2.24 24.65
N GLU A 787 14.30 1.46 24.34
CA GLU A 787 14.60 0.91 23.01
C GLU A 787 13.97 -0.49 22.86
N GLU A 788 13.33 -0.77 21.72
CA GLU A 788 12.71 -2.08 21.44
C GLU A 788 13.69 -3.13 20.87
N GLU A 789 14.90 -2.70 20.45
CA GLU A 789 16.00 -3.54 19.93
C GLU A 789 16.72 -4.32 21.05
#